data_AF-A0A3N5KPR5-F1
#
_entry.id   AF-A0A3N5KPR5-F1
#
_cell.length_a   1.000
_cell.length_b   1.000
_cell.length_c   1.000
_cell.angle_alpha   90.00
_cell.angle_beta   90.00
_cell.angle_gamma   90.00
#
_symmetry.space_group_name_H-M   'P 1'
#
loop_
_entity.id
_entity.type
_entity.pdbx_description
1 polymer ?
#
loop_
_entity_poly.entity_id
_entity_poly.type
_entity_poly.pdbx_seq_one_letter_code
_entity_poly.pdbx_strand_id
1 'polypeptide(L)'
;MKLANPFYRLPLRFDVERLRAEVAAMPPDAWSRHPNDYAGNTAARLITVGGGQNDAVGGAMAMTPALRNSPYLQQMLASFRTVISRCRLMRIAPGEAVPQHSDVNYHWFYRTRIHVPIFTRPEVRFFCEDQEVHMASGEAWIFDNWRQHKVLNPTDEPRVHLVADTTGTSYFWGLVAQAQTGSFEQPDPRCRLVPFETSQRVTLLIERYNVAAVMPPAEVEQLAFDLMGDLAPADESPEAVAAIGPFVQAVVDFTRDWRSLWSLFGDSAEGRRHYEQLIEHLHGKVRGAPVAVASVGVMAEHVLNTRILEHVLGPSAGRTRDAAEFNRTTPASGAGSPAPGSTTPASTAATPKVGFTADLLKGAATARSTPAVQRAAAPSPATARTPIERPVVILSAPRAGSTLLFETLAQARDLYTIGDESHALIESIDRWRPGGGTVTSNRLTASDATPDLVDELRRRFAGELRDRSGKAPVAGRSVRLLEKTPKNALRVPFLLEVFPDALFVFLHRDPRANLSSIIEAWHSGGWVTYRQLPDWEGDWSLLLPPGYGALRGRPVEEIAAFQWSEANRTILDDLGAMPPDRWTEVRYEDFVADPQRETRRLIEFAGLAMDDALEAYVSAGLPNSRYTQSAPDPDKWRRNEGAILRVLPVVADVAQRLGRWPVE
;
A
#
# COMPACT_ATOMS: atom_id res chain seq x y z
N MET A 1 -7.82 11.17 -5.85
CA MET A 1 -6.73 10.82 -4.93
C MET A 1 -7.26 11.05 -3.54
N LYS A 2 -7.11 10.10 -2.62
CA LYS A 2 -7.55 10.25 -1.23
C LYS A 2 -6.65 11.27 -0.51
N LEU A 3 -7.23 12.30 0.10
CA LEU A 3 -6.50 13.32 0.88
C LEU A 3 -6.98 13.33 2.34
N ALA A 4 -6.12 13.80 3.24
CA ALA A 4 -6.43 13.78 4.67
C ALA A 4 -7.58 14.74 5.04
N ASN A 5 -7.69 15.89 4.36
CA ASN A 5 -8.73 16.89 4.57
C ASN A 5 -9.63 17.01 3.32
N PRO A 6 -10.92 17.41 3.48
CA PRO A 6 -11.81 17.65 2.35
C PRO A 6 -11.28 18.74 1.41
N PHE A 7 -10.79 19.87 1.95
CA PHE A 7 -10.29 21.01 1.17
C PHE A 7 -8.92 21.51 1.65
N TYR A 8 -8.16 22.06 0.71
CA TYR A 8 -6.89 22.76 0.94
C TYR A 8 -6.86 24.04 0.12
N ARG A 9 -6.64 25.20 0.77
CA ARG A 9 -6.33 26.46 0.10
C ARG A 9 -4.81 26.63 0.04
N LEU A 10 -4.25 26.51 -1.16
CA LEU A 10 -2.81 26.62 -1.39
C LEU A 10 -2.34 28.07 -1.16
N PRO A 11 -1.09 28.28 -0.70
CA PRO A 11 -0.57 29.62 -0.38
C PRO A 11 -0.14 30.41 -1.63
N LEU A 12 -0.95 30.36 -2.70
CA LEU A 12 -0.75 31.10 -3.94
C LEU A 12 -2.02 31.85 -4.33
N ARG A 13 -1.83 33.06 -4.84
CA ARG A 13 -2.89 33.88 -5.43
C ARG A 13 -2.44 34.44 -6.78
N PHE A 14 -3.40 34.72 -7.66
CA PHE A 14 -3.16 35.19 -9.01
C PHE A 14 -3.89 36.49 -9.30
N ASP A 15 -3.39 37.25 -10.28
CA ASP A 15 -4.00 38.44 -10.85
C ASP A 15 -5.27 38.04 -11.62
N VAL A 16 -6.39 38.13 -10.93
CA VAL A 16 -7.68 37.71 -11.48
C VAL A 16 -8.08 38.50 -12.72
N GLU A 17 -7.78 39.80 -12.78
CA GLU A 17 -8.17 40.64 -13.91
C GLU A 17 -7.41 40.23 -15.17
N ARG A 18 -6.13 39.88 -15.03
CA ARG A 18 -5.35 39.33 -16.14
C ARG A 18 -5.87 37.96 -16.58
N LEU A 19 -6.22 37.07 -15.64
CA LEU A 19 -6.82 35.77 -15.97
C LEU A 19 -8.15 35.95 -16.71
N ARG A 20 -9.02 36.84 -16.22
CA ARG A 20 -10.31 37.15 -16.84
C ARG A 20 -10.15 37.68 -18.27
N ALA A 21 -9.19 38.56 -18.50
CA ALA A 21 -8.90 39.09 -19.83
C ALA A 21 -8.47 37.98 -20.81
N GLU A 22 -7.61 37.04 -20.39
CA GLU A 22 -7.18 35.93 -21.24
C GLU A 22 -8.31 34.93 -21.52
N VAL A 23 -9.17 34.66 -20.53
CA VAL A 23 -10.34 33.79 -20.71
C VAL A 23 -11.39 34.43 -21.62
N ALA A 24 -11.65 35.72 -21.46
CA ALA A 24 -12.61 36.46 -22.30
C ALA A 24 -12.13 36.60 -23.76
N ALA A 25 -10.82 36.59 -23.99
CA ALA A 25 -10.23 36.63 -25.33
C ALA A 25 -10.27 35.26 -26.06
N MET A 26 -10.67 34.17 -25.40
CA MET A 26 -10.77 32.87 -26.06
C MET A 26 -11.88 32.84 -27.10
N PRO A 27 -11.66 32.24 -28.28
CA PRO A 27 -12.67 32.19 -29.31
C PRO A 27 -13.84 31.27 -28.88
N PRO A 28 -15.07 31.51 -29.36
CA PRO A 28 -16.24 30.74 -28.94
C PRO A 28 -16.11 29.22 -29.17
N ASP A 29 -15.41 28.81 -30.22
CA ASP A 29 -15.14 27.40 -30.57
C ASP A 29 -14.13 26.72 -29.64
N ALA A 30 -13.41 27.48 -28.81
CA ALA A 30 -12.63 26.91 -27.71
C ALA A 30 -13.53 26.27 -26.64
N TRP A 31 -14.79 26.70 -26.54
CA TRP A 31 -15.77 26.17 -25.59
C TRP A 31 -16.66 25.12 -26.24
N SER A 32 -16.69 23.93 -25.68
CA SER A 32 -17.62 22.89 -26.09
C SER A 32 -18.29 22.23 -24.89
N ARG A 33 -19.37 21.49 -25.15
CA ARG A 33 -20.09 20.77 -24.09
C ARG A 33 -19.13 19.88 -23.31
N HIS A 34 -19.42 19.77 -22.01
CA HIS A 34 -18.70 18.86 -21.15
C HIS A 34 -19.09 17.40 -21.48
N PRO A 35 -18.16 16.41 -21.42
CA PRO A 35 -18.44 15.02 -21.81
C PRO A 35 -19.62 14.34 -21.11
N ASN A 36 -19.95 14.79 -19.91
CA ASN A 36 -21.03 14.21 -19.09
C ASN A 36 -22.41 14.87 -19.34
N ASP A 37 -22.47 15.85 -20.26
CA ASP A 37 -23.70 16.53 -20.74
C ASP A 37 -24.65 17.06 -19.65
N TYR A 38 -24.12 17.42 -18.47
CA TYR A 38 -24.91 18.14 -17.47
C TYR A 38 -25.36 19.50 -18.03
N ALA A 39 -26.60 19.87 -17.72
CA ALA A 39 -27.18 21.14 -18.16
C ALA A 39 -26.27 22.31 -17.80
N GLY A 40 -26.02 23.17 -18.79
CA GLY A 40 -25.18 24.37 -18.65
C GLY A 40 -23.69 24.12 -18.37
N ASN A 41 -23.18 22.89 -18.46
CA ASN A 41 -21.76 22.60 -18.24
C ASN A 41 -20.97 22.60 -19.56
N THR A 42 -19.99 23.50 -19.67
CA THR A 42 -19.13 23.63 -20.85
C THR A 42 -17.68 23.78 -20.41
N ALA A 43 -16.74 23.38 -21.28
CA ALA A 43 -15.32 23.48 -20.97
C ALA A 43 -14.49 23.95 -22.15
N ALA A 44 -13.43 24.71 -21.86
CA ALA A 44 -12.35 24.98 -22.81
C ALA A 44 -11.13 24.13 -22.46
N ARG A 45 -10.70 23.29 -23.40
CA ARG A 45 -9.58 22.35 -23.21
C ARG A 45 -8.25 23.08 -23.39
N LEU A 46 -7.37 22.99 -22.40
CA LEU A 46 -6.07 23.69 -22.37
C LEU A 46 -4.89 22.74 -22.55
N ILE A 47 -4.93 21.56 -21.90
CA ILE A 47 -3.96 20.47 -22.09
C ILE A 47 -4.73 19.16 -22.22
N THR A 48 -4.50 18.44 -23.31
CA THR A 48 -5.18 17.20 -23.70
C THR A 48 -4.21 16.24 -24.39
N VAL A 49 -4.65 15.01 -24.65
CA VAL A 49 -3.86 14.05 -25.44
C VAL A 49 -3.63 14.62 -26.84
N GLY A 50 -2.37 14.77 -27.22
CA GLY A 50 -1.96 15.35 -28.51
C GLY A 50 -2.29 16.83 -28.71
N GLY A 51 -2.86 17.53 -27.71
CA GLY A 51 -3.25 18.94 -27.82
C GLY A 51 -4.45 19.21 -28.73
N GLY A 52 -5.28 18.18 -28.97
CA GLY A 52 -6.52 18.26 -29.73
C GLY A 52 -7.75 18.59 -28.88
N GLN A 53 -8.91 18.69 -29.53
CA GLN A 53 -10.21 18.80 -28.87
C GLN A 53 -10.73 17.40 -28.52
N ASN A 54 -10.29 16.87 -27.38
CA ASN A 54 -10.69 15.57 -26.88
C ASN A 54 -10.70 15.54 -25.35
N ASP A 55 -11.29 14.50 -24.79
CA ASP A 55 -11.34 14.27 -23.34
C ASP A 55 -10.63 12.98 -22.92
N ALA A 56 -9.74 12.50 -23.77
CA ALA A 56 -8.91 11.34 -23.48
C ALA A 56 -8.06 11.57 -22.23
N VAL A 57 -7.89 10.52 -21.44
CA VAL A 57 -7.01 10.51 -20.26
C VAL A 57 -5.70 9.78 -20.51
N GLY A 58 -5.65 8.93 -21.52
CA GLY A 58 -4.49 8.10 -21.84
C GLY A 58 -3.76 8.57 -23.10
N GLY A 59 -2.47 8.89 -22.95
CA GLY A 59 -1.59 9.30 -24.03
C GLY A 59 -0.75 10.53 -23.67
N ALA A 60 0.22 10.84 -24.54
CA ALA A 60 1.09 12.00 -24.37
C ALA A 60 0.28 13.30 -24.43
N MET A 61 0.35 14.09 -23.36
CA MET A 61 -0.37 15.35 -23.26
C MET A 61 0.38 16.46 -23.99
N ALA A 62 -0.37 17.43 -24.54
CA ALA A 62 0.17 18.62 -25.16
C ALA A 62 -0.79 19.82 -25.02
N MET A 63 -0.25 21.03 -25.14
CA MET A 63 -1.04 22.26 -25.10
C MET A 63 -1.94 22.37 -26.33
N THR A 64 -3.20 22.76 -26.10
CA THR A 64 -4.10 23.18 -27.17
C THR A 64 -3.74 24.58 -27.67
N PRO A 65 -4.27 25.02 -28.84
CA PRO A 65 -4.11 26.41 -29.29
C PRO A 65 -4.58 27.45 -28.26
N ALA A 66 -5.64 27.14 -27.50
CA ALA A 66 -6.17 28.05 -26.49
C ALA A 66 -5.11 28.37 -25.42
N LEU A 67 -4.43 27.36 -24.87
CA LEU A 67 -3.40 27.60 -23.86
C LEU A 67 -2.15 28.27 -24.45
N ARG A 68 -1.74 27.91 -25.68
CA ARG A 68 -0.57 28.53 -26.34
C ARG A 68 -0.70 30.05 -26.47
N ASN A 69 -1.92 30.56 -26.60
CA ASN A 69 -2.22 31.98 -26.73
C ASN A 69 -2.52 32.69 -25.39
N SER A 70 -2.41 31.98 -24.26
CA SER A 70 -2.69 32.49 -22.91
C SER A 70 -1.42 32.49 -22.05
N PRO A 71 -0.54 33.50 -22.17
CA PRO A 71 0.76 33.51 -21.50
C PRO A 71 0.65 33.56 -19.97
N TYR A 72 -0.38 34.20 -19.40
CA TYR A 72 -0.54 34.22 -17.96
C TYR A 72 -1.09 32.91 -17.42
N LEU A 73 -2.03 32.25 -18.12
CA LEU A 73 -2.43 30.88 -17.77
C LEU A 73 -1.22 29.92 -17.75
N GLN A 74 -0.27 30.09 -18.67
CA GLN A 74 0.98 29.32 -18.66
C GLN A 74 1.86 29.65 -17.44
N GLN A 75 2.08 30.93 -17.11
CA GLN A 75 2.86 31.33 -15.93
C GLN A 75 2.24 30.82 -14.63
N MET A 76 0.91 30.91 -14.52
CA MET A 76 0.15 30.38 -13.40
C MET A 76 0.36 28.86 -13.24
N LEU A 77 0.18 28.08 -14.31
CA LEU A 77 0.43 26.64 -14.29
C LEU A 77 1.89 26.30 -13.95
N ALA A 78 2.85 27.04 -14.48
CA ALA A 78 4.27 26.87 -14.19
C ALA A 78 4.63 27.16 -12.73
N SER A 79 3.88 28.05 -12.07
CA SER A 79 4.13 28.46 -10.68
C SER A 79 3.96 27.32 -9.66
N PHE A 80 3.17 26.30 -10.00
CA PHE A 80 3.02 25.08 -9.20
C PHE A 80 4.24 24.15 -9.29
N ARG A 81 5.17 24.40 -10.23
CA ARG A 81 6.41 23.62 -10.46
C ARG A 81 6.18 22.12 -10.48
N THR A 82 5.13 21.70 -11.16
CA THR A 82 4.71 20.30 -11.24
C THR A 82 4.43 19.90 -12.68
N VAL A 83 4.42 18.59 -12.91
CA VAL A 83 3.97 18.02 -14.18
C VAL A 83 2.46 18.13 -14.26
N ILE A 84 1.97 18.86 -15.25
CA ILE A 84 0.55 19.01 -15.53
C ILE A 84 0.12 17.91 -16.51
N SER A 85 -0.93 17.19 -16.15
CA SER A 85 -1.63 16.26 -17.02
C SER A 85 -2.71 17.01 -17.80
N ARG A 86 -4.00 16.74 -17.57
CA ARG A 86 -5.11 17.45 -18.21
C ARG A 86 -5.31 18.82 -17.56
N CYS A 87 -5.65 19.81 -18.38
CA CYS A 87 -6.04 21.14 -17.91
C CYS A 87 -7.20 21.69 -18.73
N ARG A 88 -8.18 22.31 -18.05
CA ARG A 88 -9.39 22.89 -18.64
C ARG A 88 -9.84 24.14 -17.92
N LEU A 89 -10.59 24.99 -18.60
CA LEU A 89 -11.52 25.92 -17.95
C LEU A 89 -12.88 25.24 -17.90
N MET A 90 -13.46 25.08 -16.71
CA MET A 90 -14.77 24.48 -16.51
C MET A 90 -15.79 25.55 -16.15
N ARG A 91 -16.83 25.68 -16.98
CA ARG A 91 -17.90 26.66 -16.86
C ARG A 91 -19.22 25.99 -16.48
N ILE A 92 -19.82 26.46 -15.39
CA ILE A 92 -21.20 26.15 -14.99
C ILE A 92 -22.06 27.38 -15.30
N ALA A 93 -23.15 27.18 -16.03
CA ALA A 93 -24.09 28.24 -16.36
C ALA A 93 -24.82 28.80 -15.11
N PRO A 94 -25.47 29.97 -15.23
CA PRO A 94 -26.33 30.50 -14.17
C PRO A 94 -27.40 29.50 -13.71
N GLY A 95 -27.62 29.41 -12.40
CA GLY A 95 -28.62 28.53 -11.79
C GLY A 95 -28.33 27.03 -11.84
N GLU A 96 -27.24 26.60 -12.49
CA GLU A 96 -26.92 25.18 -12.69
C GLU A 96 -26.00 24.61 -11.60
N ALA A 97 -25.89 23.29 -11.58
CA ALA A 97 -25.11 22.55 -10.60
C ALA A 97 -24.34 21.38 -11.21
N VAL A 98 -23.30 20.93 -10.50
CA VAL A 98 -22.72 19.60 -10.69
C VAL A 98 -23.27 18.73 -9.55
N PRO A 99 -23.98 17.62 -9.85
CA PRO A 99 -24.59 16.77 -8.82
C PRO A 99 -23.55 16.07 -7.95
N GLN A 100 -24.00 15.43 -6.87
CA GLN A 100 -23.14 14.65 -5.98
C GLN A 100 -22.49 13.46 -6.72
N HIS A 101 -21.16 13.37 -6.69
CA HIS A 101 -20.39 12.29 -7.33
C HIS A 101 -19.04 12.07 -6.64
N SER A 102 -18.31 11.05 -7.11
CA SER A 102 -16.94 10.71 -6.72
C SER A 102 -16.08 10.39 -7.97
N ASP A 103 -14.82 10.82 -7.97
CA ASP A 103 -13.87 10.60 -9.06
C ASP A 103 -13.15 9.25 -8.86
N VAL A 104 -13.81 8.14 -9.24
CA VAL A 104 -13.31 6.78 -9.02
C VAL A 104 -12.33 6.27 -10.09
N ASN A 105 -12.26 6.92 -11.27
CA ASN A 105 -11.42 6.47 -12.39
C ASN A 105 -9.93 6.43 -12.04
N TYR A 106 -9.20 5.51 -12.67
CA TYR A 106 -7.74 5.33 -12.53
C TYR A 106 -6.95 6.65 -12.59
N HIS A 107 -7.31 7.54 -13.53
CA HIS A 107 -6.60 8.80 -13.76
C HIS A 107 -6.46 9.64 -12.48
N TRP A 108 -7.52 9.69 -11.66
CA TRP A 108 -7.53 10.44 -10.40
C TRP A 108 -7.00 9.66 -9.21
N PHE A 109 -6.66 8.38 -9.34
CA PHE A 109 -6.04 7.64 -8.24
C PHE A 109 -4.69 8.27 -7.84
N TYR A 110 -3.85 8.55 -8.84
CA TYR A 110 -2.51 9.14 -8.66
C TYR A 110 -2.45 10.65 -8.89
N ARG A 111 -3.57 11.30 -9.19
CA ARG A 111 -3.60 12.75 -9.49
C ARG A 111 -4.54 13.48 -8.56
N THR A 112 -4.05 14.57 -8.00
CA THR A 112 -4.90 15.59 -7.39
C THR A 112 -5.26 16.66 -8.43
N ARG A 113 -6.29 17.43 -8.13
CA ARG A 113 -6.89 18.40 -9.04
C ARG A 113 -6.82 19.80 -8.44
N ILE A 114 -6.05 20.66 -9.11
CA ILE A 114 -5.93 22.08 -8.78
C ILE A 114 -7.13 22.82 -9.35
N HIS A 115 -7.76 23.66 -8.53
CA HIS A 115 -8.77 24.62 -8.92
C HIS A 115 -8.26 26.05 -8.73
N VAL A 116 -8.39 26.87 -9.77
CA VAL A 116 -8.18 28.32 -9.70
C VAL A 116 -9.46 29.02 -10.16
N PRO A 117 -10.27 29.59 -9.26
CA PRO A 117 -11.47 30.32 -9.62
C PRO A 117 -11.14 31.62 -10.37
N ILE A 118 -11.76 31.85 -11.53
CA ILE A 118 -11.53 33.06 -12.35
C ILE A 118 -12.80 33.93 -12.37
N PHE A 119 -13.94 33.29 -12.62
CA PHE A 119 -15.26 33.90 -12.53
C PHE A 119 -16.06 33.11 -11.49
N THR A 120 -16.39 33.72 -10.37
CA THR A 120 -17.14 33.10 -9.28
C THR A 120 -17.72 34.19 -8.38
N ARG A 121 -18.79 33.85 -7.65
CA ARG A 121 -19.50 34.76 -6.75
C ARG A 121 -19.58 34.15 -5.34
N PRO A 122 -19.62 34.96 -4.27
CA PRO A 122 -19.63 34.46 -2.89
C PRO A 122 -20.76 33.48 -2.55
N GLU A 123 -21.80 33.35 -3.37
CA GLU A 123 -22.92 32.43 -3.23
C GLU A 123 -22.63 31.04 -3.82
N VAL A 124 -21.59 30.90 -4.66
CA VAL A 124 -21.16 29.59 -5.20
C VAL A 124 -20.61 28.74 -4.04
N ARG A 125 -21.08 27.49 -3.95
CA ARG A 125 -20.70 26.54 -2.90
C ARG A 125 -20.13 25.26 -3.49
N PHE A 126 -18.93 24.89 -3.03
CA PHE A 126 -18.32 23.57 -3.24
C PHE A 126 -18.53 22.75 -1.98
N PHE A 127 -19.02 21.53 -2.13
CA PHE A 127 -19.25 20.60 -1.05
C PHE A 127 -18.34 19.39 -1.22
N CYS A 128 -17.72 18.95 -0.13
CA CYS A 128 -16.96 17.71 -0.06
C CYS A 128 -17.26 17.08 1.30
N GLU A 129 -18.02 15.98 1.29
CA GLU A 129 -18.66 15.41 2.48
C GLU A 129 -19.48 16.45 3.27
N ASP A 130 -19.13 16.67 4.53
CA ASP A 130 -19.78 17.55 5.50
C ASP A 130 -19.25 18.99 5.45
N GLN A 131 -18.17 19.24 4.70
CA GLN A 131 -17.59 20.56 4.54
C GLN A 131 -18.09 21.27 3.28
N GLU A 132 -18.39 22.56 3.41
CA GLU A 132 -18.62 23.46 2.28
C GLU A 132 -17.67 24.66 2.29
N VAL A 133 -17.28 25.11 1.10
CA VAL A 133 -16.45 26.31 0.92
C VAL A 133 -16.92 27.15 -0.25
N HIS A 134 -16.68 28.46 -0.16
CA HIS A 134 -16.58 29.33 -1.33
C HIS A 134 -15.10 29.45 -1.72
N MET A 135 -14.75 29.00 -2.92
CA MET A 135 -13.41 29.23 -3.48
C MET A 135 -13.40 30.61 -4.17
N ALA A 136 -12.66 31.58 -3.63
CA ALA A 136 -12.69 32.95 -4.11
C ALA A 136 -11.81 33.16 -5.36
N SER A 137 -12.15 34.19 -6.13
CA SER A 137 -11.44 34.54 -7.37
C SER A 137 -9.93 34.75 -7.15
N GLY A 138 -9.12 34.10 -7.98
CA GLY A 138 -7.67 34.17 -7.97
C GLY A 138 -6.98 33.31 -6.91
N GLU A 139 -7.71 32.61 -6.04
CA GLU A 139 -7.14 31.64 -5.10
C GLU A 139 -6.78 30.32 -5.78
N ALA A 140 -5.93 29.51 -5.14
CA ALA A 140 -5.59 28.16 -5.58
C ALA A 140 -6.07 27.13 -4.56
N TRP A 141 -6.76 26.10 -5.03
CA TRP A 141 -7.38 25.08 -4.19
C TRP A 141 -7.09 23.69 -4.69
N ILE A 142 -7.01 22.71 -3.79
CA ILE A 142 -7.23 21.30 -4.10
C ILE A 142 -8.26 20.76 -3.11
N PHE A 143 -8.90 19.65 -3.46
CA PHE A 143 -9.80 18.94 -2.57
C PHE A 143 -9.72 17.44 -2.81
N ASP A 144 -10.20 16.66 -1.83
CA ASP A 144 -10.26 15.21 -1.95
C ASP A 144 -11.37 14.82 -2.94
N ASN A 145 -11.01 14.56 -4.19
CA ASN A 145 -11.96 14.18 -5.22
C ASN A 145 -12.39 12.70 -5.15
N TRP A 146 -11.81 11.90 -4.25
CA TRP A 146 -12.34 10.58 -3.93
C TRP A 146 -13.62 10.70 -3.12
N ARG A 147 -13.67 11.62 -2.15
CA ARG A 147 -14.86 11.87 -1.35
C ARG A 147 -16.04 12.33 -2.21
N GLN A 148 -17.24 12.06 -1.72
CA GLN A 148 -18.47 12.51 -2.36
C GLN A 148 -18.51 14.05 -2.37
N HIS A 149 -18.63 14.65 -3.55
CA HIS A 149 -18.60 16.10 -3.72
C HIS A 149 -19.60 16.61 -4.77
N LYS A 150 -20.02 17.87 -4.63
CA LYS A 150 -20.94 18.57 -5.55
C LYS A 150 -20.62 20.07 -5.61
N VAL A 151 -21.16 20.75 -6.63
CA VAL A 151 -21.03 22.21 -6.76
C VAL A 151 -22.35 22.84 -7.12
N LEU A 152 -22.71 23.92 -6.43
CA LEU A 152 -23.91 24.71 -6.70
C LEU A 152 -23.51 26.10 -7.19
N ASN A 153 -24.07 26.52 -8.33
CA ASN A 153 -24.03 27.90 -8.81
C ASN A 153 -25.44 28.50 -8.79
N PRO A 154 -25.93 29.01 -7.65
CA PRO A 154 -27.27 29.59 -7.56
C PRO A 154 -27.37 30.98 -8.20
N THR A 155 -26.29 31.51 -8.78
CA THR A 155 -26.22 32.89 -9.25
C THR A 155 -26.76 33.05 -10.67
N ASP A 156 -27.03 34.30 -11.05
CA ASP A 156 -27.39 34.71 -12.42
C ASP A 156 -26.16 34.86 -13.34
N GLU A 157 -24.95 34.63 -12.82
CA GLU A 157 -23.68 34.69 -13.55
C GLU A 157 -23.05 33.30 -13.74
N PRO A 158 -22.30 33.06 -14.83
CA PRO A 158 -21.59 31.81 -15.02
C PRO A 158 -20.37 31.73 -14.09
N ARG A 159 -20.13 30.54 -13.53
CA ARG A 159 -18.92 30.22 -12.78
C ARG A 159 -17.89 29.59 -13.70
N VAL A 160 -16.65 30.07 -13.70
CA VAL A 160 -15.51 29.49 -14.43
C VAL A 160 -14.31 29.27 -13.52
N HIS A 161 -13.88 28.03 -13.36
CA HIS A 161 -12.61 27.68 -12.71
C HIS A 161 -11.66 27.10 -13.75
N LEU A 162 -10.38 27.45 -13.66
CA LEU A 162 -9.34 26.60 -14.24
C LEU A 162 -9.17 25.37 -13.36
N VAL A 163 -9.06 24.22 -14.01
CA VAL A 163 -8.87 22.92 -13.38
C VAL A 163 -7.66 22.24 -14.01
N ALA A 164 -6.73 21.75 -13.20
CA ALA A 164 -5.52 21.09 -13.68
C ALA A 164 -5.19 19.84 -12.83
N ASP A 165 -5.06 18.69 -13.50
CA ASP A 165 -4.71 17.43 -12.85
C ASP A 165 -3.18 17.27 -12.80
N THR A 166 -2.65 16.84 -11.65
CA THR A 166 -1.20 16.67 -11.43
C THR A 166 -0.91 15.55 -10.43
N THR A 167 0.18 14.82 -10.64
CA THR A 167 0.73 13.87 -9.64
C THR A 167 1.48 14.58 -8.51
N GLY A 168 1.94 15.81 -8.77
CA GLY A 168 2.69 16.63 -7.83
C GLY A 168 4.18 16.29 -7.79
N THR A 169 5.02 17.31 -7.82
CA THR A 169 6.44 17.21 -7.43
C THR A 169 6.59 17.38 -5.92
N SER A 170 7.79 17.11 -5.38
CA SER A 170 8.10 17.43 -3.97
C SER A 170 7.84 18.90 -3.63
N TYR A 171 8.09 19.82 -4.57
CA TYR A 171 7.76 21.23 -4.40
C TYR A 171 6.26 21.46 -4.26
N PHE A 172 5.46 20.89 -5.16
CA PHE A 172 4.00 21.01 -5.11
C PHE A 172 3.45 20.44 -3.81
N TRP A 173 3.90 19.25 -3.39
CA TRP A 173 3.48 18.66 -2.11
C TRP A 173 3.96 19.47 -0.90
N GLY A 174 5.08 20.20 -1.01
CA GLY A 174 5.49 21.21 -0.04
C GLY A 174 4.53 22.41 0.04
N LEU A 175 3.94 22.84 -1.08
CA LEU A 175 2.86 23.85 -1.07
C LEU A 175 1.59 23.30 -0.42
N VAL A 176 1.22 22.05 -0.68
CA VAL A 176 0.06 21.39 -0.07
C VAL A 176 0.23 21.24 1.44
N ALA A 177 1.43 20.87 1.90
CA ALA A 177 1.74 20.79 3.33
C ALA A 177 1.65 22.14 4.05
N GLN A 178 1.83 23.24 3.32
CA GLN A 178 1.68 24.61 3.82
C GLN A 178 0.27 25.18 3.58
N ALA A 179 -0.61 24.46 2.91
CA ALA A 179 -1.95 24.94 2.63
C ALA A 179 -2.77 25.12 3.90
N GLN A 180 -3.73 26.03 3.87
CA GLN A 180 -4.73 26.15 4.91
C GLN A 180 -5.75 25.01 4.80
N THR A 181 -6.14 24.45 5.93
CA THR A 181 -7.13 23.36 6.05
C THR A 181 -8.04 23.63 7.26
N GLY A 182 -9.22 23.00 7.31
CA GLY A 182 -10.16 23.13 8.43
C GLY A 182 -11.01 24.39 8.37
N SER A 183 -10.43 25.58 8.64
CA SER A 183 -11.13 26.87 8.59
C SER A 183 -10.51 27.83 7.57
N PHE A 184 -11.35 28.50 6.79
CA PHE A 184 -10.96 29.37 5.66
C PHE A 184 -11.38 30.84 5.81
N GLU A 185 -11.99 31.21 6.94
CA GLU A 185 -12.57 32.54 7.17
C GLU A 185 -11.52 33.66 7.12
N GLN A 186 -10.32 33.39 7.65
CA GLN A 186 -9.22 34.36 7.62
C GLN A 186 -8.26 34.09 6.45
N PRO A 187 -7.78 35.14 5.77
CA PRO A 187 -6.75 35.01 4.73
C PRO A 187 -5.48 34.36 5.28
N ASP A 188 -4.87 33.46 4.51
CA ASP A 188 -3.58 32.87 4.90
C ASP A 188 -2.45 33.92 4.72
N PRO A 189 -1.75 34.32 5.80
CA PRO A 189 -0.67 35.30 5.70
C PRO A 189 0.53 34.82 4.87
N ARG A 190 0.65 33.51 4.61
CA ARG A 190 1.69 32.92 3.75
C ARG A 190 1.33 33.00 2.26
N CYS A 191 0.10 33.39 1.93
CA CYS A 191 -0.37 33.45 0.57
C CYS A 191 0.39 34.49 -0.25
N ARG A 192 0.99 34.06 -1.36
CA ARG A 192 1.81 34.91 -2.23
C ARG A 192 1.13 35.17 -3.56
N LEU A 193 1.08 36.44 -3.96
CA LEU A 193 0.68 36.84 -5.31
C LEU A 193 1.75 36.41 -6.32
N VAL A 194 1.32 35.73 -7.38
CA VAL A 194 2.13 35.44 -8.58
C VAL A 194 1.69 36.45 -9.65
N PRO A 195 2.42 37.54 -9.88
CA PRO A 195 2.03 38.56 -10.85
C PRO A 195 2.22 38.06 -12.28
N PHE A 196 1.60 38.74 -13.25
CA PHE A 196 1.91 38.52 -14.66
C PHE A 196 3.18 39.27 -15.06
N GLU A 197 4.16 38.53 -15.58
CA GLU A 197 5.40 39.12 -16.09
C GLU A 197 5.42 39.07 -17.62
N THR A 198 5.24 40.21 -18.29
CA THR A 198 5.09 40.29 -19.76
C THR A 198 6.29 39.72 -20.54
N SER A 199 7.50 39.91 -20.02
CA SER A 199 8.75 39.43 -20.60
C SER A 199 9.05 37.97 -20.28
N GLN A 200 8.40 37.39 -19.27
CA GLN A 200 8.68 36.03 -18.85
C GLN A 200 8.05 35.02 -19.81
N ARG A 201 8.88 34.12 -20.32
CA ARG A 201 8.44 32.91 -21.03
C ARG A 201 8.70 31.72 -20.13
N VAL A 202 7.69 30.86 -19.96
CA VAL A 202 7.77 29.68 -19.11
C VAL A 202 7.71 28.42 -19.95
N THR A 203 8.39 27.37 -19.49
CA THR A 203 8.23 26.02 -20.02
C THR A 203 7.35 25.23 -19.08
N LEU A 204 6.20 24.76 -19.57
CA LEU A 204 5.34 23.87 -18.81
C LEU A 204 5.92 22.45 -18.80
N LEU A 205 5.94 21.85 -17.61
CA LEU A 205 6.17 20.42 -17.47
C LEU A 205 4.84 19.72 -17.77
N ILE A 206 4.78 18.96 -18.86
CA ILE A 206 3.56 18.32 -19.35
C ILE A 206 3.75 16.80 -19.36
N GLU A 207 2.74 16.08 -18.89
CA GLU A 207 2.76 14.62 -18.78
C GLU A 207 2.88 13.93 -20.15
N ARG A 208 3.86 13.04 -20.29
CA ARG A 208 4.11 12.30 -21.55
C ARG A 208 3.79 10.81 -21.47
N TYR A 209 3.81 10.26 -20.26
CA TYR A 209 3.63 8.83 -20.02
C TYR A 209 2.64 8.65 -18.86
N ASN A 210 1.47 8.10 -19.18
CA ASN A 210 0.37 7.84 -18.25
C ASN A 210 -0.43 6.58 -18.61
N VAL A 211 0.04 5.81 -19.59
CA VAL A 211 -0.55 4.55 -20.04
C VAL A 211 0.58 3.55 -20.25
N ALA A 212 0.50 2.42 -19.55
CA ALA A 212 1.34 1.28 -19.81
C ALA A 212 0.69 0.40 -20.90
N ALA A 213 1.50 -0.29 -21.71
CA ALA A 213 0.97 -1.27 -22.68
C ALA A 213 0.26 -2.43 -21.96
N VAL A 214 0.85 -2.87 -20.85
CA VAL A 214 0.27 -3.74 -19.83
C VAL A 214 0.68 -3.14 -18.48
N MET A 215 -0.22 -3.07 -17.50
CA MET A 215 0.07 -2.51 -16.18
C MET A 215 0.92 -3.48 -15.34
N PRO A 216 2.01 -3.01 -14.69
CA PRO A 216 2.84 -3.86 -13.85
C PRO A 216 2.08 -4.47 -12.67
N PRO A 217 2.44 -5.69 -12.20
CA PRO A 217 1.71 -6.37 -11.12
C PRO A 217 1.62 -5.58 -9.81
N ALA A 218 2.68 -4.84 -9.46
CA ALA A 218 2.71 -4.04 -8.24
C ALA A 218 1.64 -2.93 -8.24
N GLU A 219 1.37 -2.32 -9.40
CA GLU A 219 0.35 -1.28 -9.55
C GLU A 219 -1.06 -1.87 -9.51
N VAL A 220 -1.28 -2.99 -10.21
CA VAL A 220 -2.56 -3.73 -10.14
C VAL A 220 -2.89 -4.13 -8.70
N GLU A 221 -1.90 -4.64 -7.96
CA GLU A 221 -2.06 -5.00 -6.55
C GLU A 221 -2.34 -3.79 -5.66
N GLN A 222 -1.64 -2.68 -5.86
CA GLN A 222 -1.89 -1.46 -5.10
C GLN A 222 -3.34 -1.00 -5.27
N LEU A 223 -3.83 -0.94 -6.51
CA LEU A 223 -5.20 -0.54 -6.81
C LEU A 223 -6.23 -1.54 -6.25
N ALA A 224 -5.95 -2.84 -6.37
CA ALA A 224 -6.82 -3.90 -5.89
C ALA A 224 -6.89 -3.93 -4.35
N PHE A 225 -5.76 -3.82 -3.66
CA PHE A 225 -5.71 -3.78 -2.20
C PHE A 225 -6.34 -2.49 -1.64
N ASP A 226 -6.16 -1.34 -2.29
CA ASP A 226 -6.87 -0.11 -1.91
C ASP A 226 -8.39 -0.28 -2.01
N LEU A 227 -8.89 -0.92 -3.09
CA LEU A 227 -10.32 -1.20 -3.25
C LEU A 227 -10.82 -2.19 -2.20
N MET A 228 -10.13 -3.32 -2.02
CA MET A 228 -10.54 -4.38 -1.09
C MET A 228 -10.55 -3.92 0.37
N GLY A 229 -9.67 -2.98 0.74
CA GLY A 229 -9.62 -2.40 2.08
C GLY A 229 -10.79 -1.46 2.41
N ASP A 230 -11.67 -1.17 1.46
CA ASP A 230 -12.77 -0.21 1.57
C ASP A 230 -14.10 -0.82 1.08
N LEU A 231 -14.24 -2.15 1.13
CA LEU A 231 -15.48 -2.83 0.72
C LEU A 231 -16.48 -2.93 1.88
N ALA A 232 -17.76 -2.78 1.54
CA ALA A 232 -18.89 -2.98 2.42
C ALA A 232 -20.01 -3.73 1.67
N PRO A 233 -20.95 -4.38 2.38
CA PRO A 233 -22.13 -4.90 1.72
C PRO A 233 -22.96 -3.74 1.15
N ALA A 234 -23.59 -3.93 -0.01
CA ALA A 234 -24.39 -2.86 -0.64
C ALA A 234 -25.64 -2.50 0.17
N ASP A 235 -26.16 -3.43 0.96
CA ASP A 235 -27.27 -3.27 1.89
C ASP A 235 -27.13 -4.25 3.08
N GLU A 236 -28.10 -4.25 3.99
CA GLU A 236 -28.09 -5.12 5.18
C GLU A 236 -28.54 -6.57 4.91
N SER A 237 -28.79 -6.95 3.65
CA SER A 237 -29.23 -8.30 3.33
C SER A 237 -28.12 -9.33 3.61
N PRO A 238 -28.48 -10.56 4.05
CA PRO A 238 -27.51 -11.64 4.21
C PRO A 238 -26.74 -11.97 2.92
N GLU A 239 -27.37 -11.76 1.76
CA GLU A 239 -26.75 -11.93 0.44
C GLU A 239 -25.62 -10.93 0.21
N ALA A 240 -25.86 -9.65 0.48
CA ALA A 240 -24.85 -8.59 0.37
C ALA A 240 -23.65 -8.82 1.30
N VAL A 241 -23.91 -9.23 2.55
CA VAL A 241 -22.85 -9.56 3.52
C VAL A 241 -22.02 -10.76 3.05
N ALA A 242 -22.69 -11.81 2.54
CA ALA A 242 -22.01 -13.01 2.06
C ALA A 242 -21.23 -12.78 0.75
N ALA A 243 -21.61 -11.79 -0.06
CA ALA A 243 -20.98 -11.51 -1.36
C ALA A 243 -19.56 -10.91 -1.27
N ILE A 244 -19.18 -10.31 -0.13
CA ILE A 244 -17.88 -9.65 0.04
C ILE A 244 -16.73 -10.64 -0.10
N GLY A 245 -16.80 -11.79 0.59
CA GLY A 245 -15.75 -12.81 0.57
C GLY A 245 -15.45 -13.33 -0.85
N PRO A 246 -16.45 -13.80 -1.61
CA PRO A 246 -16.28 -14.19 -3.01
C PRO A 246 -15.74 -13.07 -3.91
N PHE A 247 -16.19 -11.82 -3.73
CA PHE A 247 -15.68 -10.67 -4.49
C PHE A 247 -14.18 -10.45 -4.23
N VAL A 248 -13.79 -10.42 -2.96
CA VAL A 248 -12.38 -10.31 -2.53
C VAL A 248 -11.55 -11.45 -3.11
N GLN A 249 -12.03 -12.69 -3.01
CA GLN A 249 -11.31 -13.84 -3.55
C GLN A 249 -11.14 -13.75 -5.07
N ALA A 250 -12.16 -13.31 -5.81
CA ALA A 250 -12.07 -13.14 -7.26
C ALA A 250 -11.01 -12.11 -7.65
N VAL A 251 -10.94 -10.98 -6.94
CA VAL A 251 -9.93 -9.94 -7.17
C VAL A 251 -8.53 -10.43 -6.77
N VAL A 252 -8.38 -11.14 -5.66
CA VAL A 252 -7.09 -11.75 -5.25
C VAL A 252 -6.60 -12.76 -6.28
N ASP A 253 -7.47 -13.67 -6.75
CA ASP A 253 -7.14 -14.63 -7.81
C ASP A 253 -6.65 -13.89 -9.07
N PHE A 254 -7.37 -12.84 -9.48
CA PHE A 254 -7.00 -12.00 -10.61
C PHE A 254 -5.60 -11.38 -10.45
N THR A 255 -5.26 -10.81 -9.29
CA THR A 255 -3.93 -10.21 -9.06
C THR A 255 -2.80 -11.25 -9.18
N ARG A 256 -3.02 -12.46 -8.66
CA ARG A 256 -2.05 -13.57 -8.72
C ARG A 256 -1.87 -14.10 -10.13
N ASP A 257 -2.96 -14.30 -10.85
CA ASP A 257 -2.94 -14.75 -12.25
C ASP A 257 -2.34 -13.65 -13.15
N TRP A 258 -2.63 -12.37 -12.89
CA TRP A 258 -2.05 -11.24 -13.61
C TRP A 258 -0.52 -11.18 -13.44
N ARG A 259 -0.02 -11.34 -12.21
CA ARG A 259 1.43 -11.44 -11.95
C ARG A 259 2.08 -12.60 -12.70
N SER A 260 1.38 -13.74 -12.75
CA SER A 260 1.87 -14.94 -13.45
C SER A 260 1.96 -14.68 -14.96
N LEU A 261 0.93 -14.09 -15.56
CA LEU A 261 0.95 -13.66 -16.96
C LEU A 261 2.05 -12.63 -17.23
N TRP A 262 2.24 -11.65 -16.34
CA TRP A 262 3.33 -10.68 -16.43
C TRP A 262 4.71 -11.33 -16.44
N SER A 263 4.90 -12.34 -15.60
CA SER A 263 6.17 -13.07 -15.53
C SER A 263 6.45 -13.88 -16.80
N LEU A 264 5.40 -14.30 -17.52
CA LEU A 264 5.52 -15.04 -18.78
C LEU A 264 5.68 -14.13 -19.99
N PHE A 265 4.90 -13.05 -20.07
CA PHE A 265 4.74 -12.28 -21.30
C PHE A 265 5.19 -10.83 -21.18
N GLY A 266 5.39 -10.29 -19.98
CA GLY A 266 5.65 -8.87 -19.77
C GLY A 266 4.61 -7.99 -20.48
N ASP A 267 5.08 -6.97 -21.19
CA ASP A 267 4.29 -6.08 -22.04
C ASP A 267 4.27 -6.49 -23.53
N SER A 268 4.68 -7.73 -23.84
CA SER A 268 4.71 -8.23 -25.22
C SER A 268 3.32 -8.33 -25.84
N ALA A 269 3.24 -8.14 -27.15
CA ALA A 269 1.99 -8.27 -27.91
C ALA A 269 1.43 -9.71 -27.88
N GLU A 270 2.29 -10.72 -27.71
CA GLU A 270 1.92 -12.15 -27.65
C GLU A 270 1.04 -12.44 -26.42
N GLY A 271 1.36 -11.84 -25.27
CA GLY A 271 0.59 -12.03 -24.02
C GLY A 271 -0.78 -11.36 -23.99
N ARG A 272 -1.04 -10.41 -24.90
CA ARG A 272 -2.22 -9.53 -24.82
C ARG A 272 -3.55 -10.28 -24.72
N ARG A 273 -3.73 -11.32 -25.54
CA ARG A 273 -4.95 -12.14 -25.53
C ARG A 273 -5.16 -12.84 -24.19
N HIS A 274 -4.09 -13.28 -23.53
CA HIS A 274 -4.18 -13.93 -22.22
C HIS A 274 -4.63 -12.95 -21.13
N TYR A 275 -4.13 -11.71 -21.16
CA TYR A 275 -4.62 -10.69 -20.25
C TYR A 275 -6.09 -10.32 -20.50
N GLU A 276 -6.50 -10.19 -21.76
CA GLU A 276 -7.90 -9.91 -22.12
C GLU A 276 -8.85 -11.01 -21.61
N GLN A 277 -8.48 -12.28 -21.77
CA GLN A 277 -9.25 -13.41 -21.24
C GLN A 277 -9.32 -13.42 -19.70
N LEU A 278 -8.23 -13.03 -19.01
CA LEU A 278 -8.22 -12.93 -17.55
C LEU A 278 -9.15 -11.81 -17.04
N ILE A 279 -9.17 -10.67 -17.75
CA ILE A 279 -10.09 -9.55 -17.46
C ILE A 279 -11.54 -9.99 -17.64
N GLU A 280 -11.86 -10.68 -18.75
CA GLU A 280 -13.20 -11.22 -19.01
C GLU A 280 -13.63 -12.22 -17.93
N HIS A 281 -12.72 -13.09 -17.49
CA HIS A 281 -12.98 -14.05 -16.41
C HIS A 281 -13.30 -13.35 -15.08
N LEU A 282 -12.54 -12.32 -14.71
CA LEU A 282 -12.83 -11.53 -13.52
C LEU A 282 -14.19 -10.80 -13.65
N HIS A 283 -14.45 -10.13 -14.77
CA HIS A 283 -15.75 -9.50 -15.03
C HIS A 283 -16.92 -10.49 -14.82
N GLY A 284 -16.79 -11.72 -15.31
CA GLY A 284 -17.82 -12.75 -15.14
C GLY A 284 -18.05 -13.15 -13.67
N LYS A 285 -17.01 -13.14 -12.84
CA LYS A 285 -17.10 -13.52 -11.41
C LYS A 285 -17.73 -12.45 -10.53
N VAL A 286 -17.53 -11.17 -10.85
CA VAL A 286 -17.92 -10.05 -9.97
C VAL A 286 -19.19 -9.33 -10.44
N ARG A 287 -19.69 -9.66 -11.64
CA ARG A 287 -20.85 -9.02 -12.23
C ARG A 287 -22.09 -9.13 -11.33
N GLY A 288 -22.68 -7.99 -11.01
CA GLY A 288 -23.91 -7.90 -10.23
C GLY A 288 -23.72 -8.24 -8.74
N ALA A 289 -22.48 -8.36 -8.26
CA ALA A 289 -22.22 -8.60 -6.85
C ALA A 289 -22.74 -7.41 -6.01
N PRO A 290 -23.57 -7.65 -4.97
CA PRO A 290 -24.11 -6.61 -4.09
C PRO A 290 -23.04 -6.12 -3.08
N VAL A 291 -21.93 -5.61 -3.60
CA VAL A 291 -20.79 -5.08 -2.84
C VAL A 291 -20.58 -3.63 -3.22
N ALA A 292 -20.47 -2.76 -2.22
CA ALA A 292 -20.20 -1.34 -2.36
C ALA A 292 -18.81 -0.96 -1.84
N VAL A 293 -18.35 0.23 -2.19
CA VAL A 293 -17.20 0.88 -1.57
C VAL A 293 -17.69 1.74 -0.42
N ALA A 294 -17.28 1.40 0.80
CA ALA A 294 -17.80 1.96 2.04
C ALA A 294 -17.68 3.48 2.11
N SER A 295 -16.52 4.02 1.74
CA SER A 295 -16.24 5.46 1.83
C SER A 295 -17.05 6.34 0.86
N VAL A 296 -17.56 5.79 -0.25
CA VAL A 296 -18.22 6.58 -1.31
C VAL A 296 -19.60 6.08 -1.71
N GLY A 297 -20.03 4.90 -1.24
CA GLY A 297 -21.33 4.31 -1.55
C GLY A 297 -21.53 3.88 -3.01
N VAL A 298 -20.44 3.77 -3.78
CA VAL A 298 -20.47 3.34 -5.20
C VAL A 298 -20.29 1.83 -5.27
N MET A 299 -20.95 1.15 -6.22
CA MET A 299 -20.79 -0.29 -6.42
C MET A 299 -19.33 -0.67 -6.70
N ALA A 300 -18.82 -1.67 -5.99
CA ALA A 300 -17.43 -2.10 -6.06
C ALA A 300 -17.06 -2.62 -7.45
N GLU A 301 -17.98 -3.27 -8.17
CA GLU A 301 -17.81 -3.66 -9.57
C GLU A 301 -17.51 -2.44 -10.46
N HIS A 302 -18.26 -1.35 -10.29
CA HIS A 302 -18.06 -0.14 -11.08
C HIS A 302 -16.69 0.49 -10.82
N VAL A 303 -16.26 0.53 -9.55
CA VAL A 303 -14.94 1.03 -9.18
C VAL A 303 -13.85 0.11 -9.73
N LEU A 304 -13.97 -1.20 -9.58
CA LEU A 304 -13.04 -2.20 -10.14
C LEU A 304 -12.85 -2.00 -11.65
N ASN A 305 -13.93 -1.80 -12.39
CA ASN A 305 -13.87 -1.60 -13.84
C ASN A 305 -13.17 -0.28 -14.19
N THR A 306 -13.66 0.84 -13.68
CA THR A 306 -13.19 2.19 -14.05
C THR A 306 -11.82 2.56 -13.46
N ARG A 307 -11.42 1.93 -12.36
CA ARG A 307 -10.12 2.15 -11.70
C ARG A 307 -9.05 1.18 -12.14
N ILE A 308 -9.43 -0.06 -12.49
CA ILE A 308 -8.47 -1.14 -12.72
C ILE A 308 -8.66 -1.71 -14.12
N LEU A 309 -9.75 -2.42 -14.38
CA LEU A 309 -9.87 -3.28 -15.57
C LEU A 309 -9.86 -2.51 -16.90
N GLU A 310 -10.41 -1.31 -16.91
CA GLU A 310 -10.35 -0.39 -18.05
C GLU A 310 -8.98 0.25 -18.24
N HIS A 311 -7.99 -0.01 -17.39
CA HIS A 311 -6.67 0.63 -17.44
C HIS A 311 -5.49 -0.34 -17.36
N VAL A 312 -5.69 -1.59 -16.93
CA VAL A 312 -4.63 -2.60 -16.83
C VAL A 312 -4.01 -3.00 -18.18
N LEU A 313 -4.71 -2.77 -19.30
CA LEU A 313 -4.15 -2.93 -20.65
C LEU A 313 -4.21 -1.61 -21.39
N GLY A 314 -3.09 -1.16 -21.96
CA GLY A 314 -3.07 0.00 -22.85
C GLY A 314 -3.93 -0.24 -24.09
N PRO A 315 -4.45 0.83 -24.73
CA PRO A 315 -5.32 0.69 -25.89
C PRO A 315 -4.62 0.00 -27.06
N SER A 316 -5.35 -0.81 -27.83
CA SER A 316 -4.90 -1.28 -29.14
C SER A 316 -4.79 -0.09 -30.09
N ALA A 317 -3.83 -0.11 -31.03
CA ALA A 317 -3.53 1.00 -31.93
C ALA A 317 -4.81 1.67 -32.50
N GLY A 318 -4.96 2.97 -32.23
CA GLY A 318 -6.06 3.80 -32.75
C GLY A 318 -7.29 3.99 -31.85
N ARG A 319 -7.34 3.43 -30.63
CA ARG A 319 -8.40 3.74 -29.65
C ARG A 319 -7.87 4.63 -28.53
N THR A 320 -8.51 5.75 -28.25
CA THR A 320 -8.28 6.54 -27.03
C THR A 320 -9.34 6.21 -25.99
N ARG A 321 -8.97 6.16 -24.71
CA ARG A 321 -9.94 6.04 -23.61
C ARG A 321 -10.27 7.43 -23.09
N ASP A 322 -11.55 7.78 -23.17
CA ASP A 322 -12.11 8.95 -22.51
C ASP A 322 -12.58 8.52 -21.12
N ALA A 323 -12.19 9.26 -20.08
CA ALA A 323 -12.78 9.06 -18.76
C ALA A 323 -13.95 10.01 -18.61
N ALA A 324 -15.09 9.49 -18.16
CA ALA A 324 -16.15 10.34 -17.62
C ALA A 324 -15.59 11.06 -16.38
N GLU A 325 -15.58 12.39 -16.40
CA GLU A 325 -15.03 13.19 -15.28
C GLU A 325 -15.84 13.11 -14.00
N PHE A 326 -17.07 12.61 -14.07
CA PHE A 326 -18.02 12.49 -12.99
C PHE A 326 -18.66 11.11 -13.15
N ASN A 327 -18.35 10.19 -12.26
CA ASN A 327 -18.99 8.88 -12.34
C ASN A 327 -20.46 9.04 -11.98
N ARG A 328 -21.34 8.42 -12.78
CA ARG A 328 -22.77 8.41 -12.48
C ARG A 328 -23.01 7.56 -11.23
N THR A 329 -23.31 8.21 -10.11
CA THR A 329 -24.00 7.57 -8.99
C THR A 329 -25.42 7.27 -9.45
N THR A 330 -25.75 5.99 -9.64
CA THR A 330 -27.14 5.57 -9.80
C THR A 330 -27.88 5.91 -8.51
N PRO A 331 -28.96 6.71 -8.51
CA PRO A 331 -29.75 6.90 -7.30
C PRO A 331 -30.42 5.57 -6.94
N ALA A 332 -30.32 5.17 -5.68
CA ALA A 332 -31.25 4.20 -5.12
C ALA A 332 -32.63 4.87 -5.04
N SER A 333 -33.53 4.58 -5.99
CA SER A 333 -34.94 4.98 -5.85
C SER A 333 -35.90 4.05 -6.57
N GLY A 334 -36.85 3.52 -5.80
CA GLY A 334 -38.26 3.60 -6.16
C GLY A 334 -38.87 2.39 -6.87
N ALA A 335 -39.80 1.75 -6.18
CA ALA A 335 -40.69 0.71 -6.68
C ALA A 335 -41.38 1.08 -8.01
N GLY A 336 -41.34 0.16 -8.97
CA GLY A 336 -42.15 0.17 -10.18
C GLY A 336 -42.40 -1.26 -10.66
N SER A 337 -43.67 -1.67 -10.65
CA SER A 337 -44.15 -3.03 -11.00
C SER A 337 -43.69 -3.54 -12.38
N PRO A 338 -43.54 -4.88 -12.54
CA PRO A 338 -43.05 -5.47 -13.78
C PRO A 338 -44.17 -5.68 -14.81
N ALA A 339 -43.81 -5.63 -16.10
CA ALA A 339 -44.59 -6.17 -17.21
C ALA A 339 -43.82 -7.34 -17.87
N PRO A 340 -44.51 -8.33 -18.47
CA PRO A 340 -44.00 -9.70 -18.53
C PRO A 340 -43.32 -10.06 -19.87
N GLY A 341 -42.39 -11.01 -19.77
CA GLY A 341 -42.22 -12.08 -20.76
C GLY A 341 -41.20 -11.86 -21.87
N SER A 342 -40.02 -12.49 -21.74
CA SER A 342 -39.54 -13.40 -22.79
C SER A 342 -38.60 -14.44 -22.16
N THR A 343 -38.96 -15.70 -22.36
CA THR A 343 -38.24 -16.89 -21.89
C THR A 343 -37.11 -17.23 -22.86
N THR A 344 -35.94 -17.56 -22.33
CA THR A 344 -34.85 -18.23 -23.08
C THR A 344 -34.16 -19.20 -22.12
N PRO A 345 -33.79 -20.42 -22.56
CA PRO A 345 -33.72 -21.57 -21.66
C PRO A 345 -32.42 -21.63 -20.84
N ALA A 346 -32.56 -22.23 -19.67
CA ALA A 346 -31.50 -22.49 -18.70
C ALA A 346 -30.33 -23.26 -19.32
N SER A 347 -29.14 -22.68 -19.28
CA SER A 347 -27.88 -23.40 -19.42
C SER A 347 -27.47 -23.93 -18.06
N THR A 348 -27.37 -25.24 -17.95
CA THR A 348 -26.93 -25.97 -16.76
C THR A 348 -25.55 -25.49 -16.29
N ALA A 349 -25.49 -25.07 -15.02
CA ALA A 349 -24.28 -24.62 -14.36
C ALA A 349 -23.28 -25.78 -14.24
N ALA A 350 -22.14 -25.66 -14.92
CA ALA A 350 -20.99 -26.51 -14.69
C ALA A 350 -20.27 -26.06 -13.40
N THR A 351 -19.88 -27.05 -12.60
CA THR A 351 -19.09 -26.92 -11.36
C THR A 351 -17.84 -26.05 -11.58
N PRO A 352 -17.47 -25.13 -10.66
CA PRO A 352 -16.40 -24.16 -10.87
C PRO A 352 -15.05 -24.87 -11.04
N LYS A 353 -14.39 -24.63 -12.18
CA LYS A 353 -13.02 -25.09 -12.47
C LYS A 353 -11.99 -24.17 -11.80
N VAL A 354 -10.94 -24.78 -11.25
CA VAL A 354 -9.81 -24.12 -10.59
C VAL A 354 -8.89 -23.45 -11.63
N GLY A 355 -8.58 -22.15 -11.40
CA GLY A 355 -7.43 -21.39 -11.93
C GLY A 355 -7.43 -21.06 -13.44
N PHE A 356 -7.40 -19.77 -13.80
CA PHE A 356 -7.25 -19.30 -15.19
C PHE A 356 -5.95 -19.85 -15.84
N THR A 357 -4.88 -19.93 -15.04
CA THR A 357 -3.58 -20.47 -15.44
C THR A 357 -3.60 -21.97 -15.79
N ALA A 358 -4.59 -22.74 -15.34
CA ALA A 358 -4.73 -24.16 -15.67
C ALA A 358 -5.09 -24.40 -17.14
N ASP A 359 -5.72 -23.43 -17.80
CA ASP A 359 -6.06 -23.51 -19.23
C ASP A 359 -4.90 -23.09 -20.14
N LEU A 360 -4.01 -22.18 -19.68
CA LEU A 360 -2.76 -21.85 -20.38
C LEU A 360 -1.84 -23.07 -20.53
N LEU A 361 -1.77 -23.92 -19.51
CA LEU A 361 -0.96 -25.14 -19.51
C LEU A 361 -1.44 -26.22 -20.49
N LYS A 362 -2.69 -26.12 -20.99
CA LYS A 362 -3.24 -27.09 -21.96
C LYS A 362 -2.84 -26.79 -23.40
N GLY A 363 -2.41 -25.56 -23.72
CA GLY A 363 -2.06 -25.12 -25.07
C GLY A 363 -0.64 -25.45 -25.55
N ALA A 364 0.26 -25.88 -24.66
CA ALA A 364 1.68 -26.04 -24.95
C ALA A 364 2.14 -27.46 -25.35
N ALA A 365 1.26 -28.46 -25.37
CA ALA A 365 1.64 -29.85 -25.62
C ALA A 365 1.40 -30.27 -27.09
N THR A 366 2.39 -30.07 -27.95
CA THR A 366 2.50 -30.84 -29.21
C THR A 366 3.24 -32.16 -28.96
N ALA A 367 2.57 -33.24 -29.35
CA ALA A 367 2.85 -34.66 -29.18
C ALA A 367 4.32 -35.12 -29.28
N ARG A 368 4.75 -35.91 -28.28
CA ARG A 368 5.47 -37.18 -28.50
C ARG A 368 4.99 -38.25 -27.51
N SER A 369 4.63 -39.39 -28.05
CA SER A 369 4.05 -40.57 -27.39
C SER A 369 5.11 -41.57 -26.95
N THR A 370 5.05 -42.09 -25.71
CA THR A 370 5.39 -43.49 -25.33
C THR A 370 5.01 -43.76 -23.86
N PRO A 371 4.86 -45.04 -23.43
CA PRO A 371 3.57 -45.68 -23.20
C PRO A 371 3.11 -45.72 -21.74
N ALA A 372 1.83 -46.07 -21.58
CA ALA A 372 1.06 -46.10 -20.35
C ALA A 372 1.69 -46.95 -19.23
N VAL A 373 1.82 -46.35 -18.05
CA VAL A 373 1.71 -47.06 -16.77
C VAL A 373 0.29 -46.80 -16.27
N GLN A 374 -0.46 -47.88 -16.04
CA GLN A 374 -1.81 -47.86 -15.50
C GLN A 374 -1.86 -46.99 -14.23
N ARG A 375 -2.74 -45.97 -14.24
CA ARG A 375 -3.13 -45.23 -13.03
C ARG A 375 -3.80 -46.20 -12.08
N ALA A 376 -3.16 -46.45 -10.94
CA ALA A 376 -3.86 -46.83 -9.73
C ALA A 376 -4.87 -45.71 -9.39
N ALA A 377 -6.02 -46.11 -8.87
CA ALA A 377 -7.16 -45.24 -8.56
C ALA A 377 -6.76 -43.98 -7.75
N ALA A 378 -7.46 -42.89 -8.01
CA ALA A 378 -7.29 -41.63 -7.29
C ALA A 378 -7.59 -41.81 -5.79
N PRO A 379 -6.75 -41.27 -4.87
CA PRO A 379 -7.22 -40.95 -3.54
C PRO A 379 -7.92 -39.58 -3.54
N SER A 380 -9.01 -39.50 -2.78
CA SER A 380 -9.75 -38.30 -2.41
C SER A 380 -8.99 -37.49 -1.32
N PRO A 381 -9.47 -36.31 -0.86
CA PRO A 381 -8.67 -35.14 -0.58
C PRO A 381 -7.87 -35.23 0.73
N ALA A 382 -6.55 -35.19 0.61
CA ALA A 382 -5.63 -34.77 1.66
C ALA A 382 -4.37 -34.28 0.94
N THR A 383 -4.22 -32.97 0.75
CA THR A 383 -2.92 -32.42 0.37
C THR A 383 -1.95 -32.81 1.47
N ALA A 384 -0.97 -33.66 1.15
CA ALA A 384 0.08 -34.06 2.07
C ALA A 384 0.69 -32.79 2.68
N ARG A 385 0.39 -32.54 3.97
CA ARG A 385 0.94 -31.41 4.72
C ARG A 385 2.46 -31.55 4.67
N THR A 386 3.20 -30.49 4.36
CA THR A 386 4.63 -30.42 4.66
C THR A 386 4.75 -30.17 6.16
N PRO A 387 5.12 -31.16 6.98
CA PRO A 387 5.24 -30.97 8.41
C PRO A 387 6.42 -30.02 8.69
N ILE A 388 6.22 -29.10 9.64
CA ILE A 388 7.31 -28.27 10.15
C ILE A 388 7.76 -28.91 11.47
N GLU A 389 8.98 -29.41 11.50
CA GLU A 389 9.57 -30.04 12.68
C GLU A 389 10.79 -29.24 13.17
N ARG A 390 10.82 -29.03 14.47
CA ARG A 390 11.88 -28.34 15.21
C ARG A 390 12.28 -27.01 14.57
N PRO A 391 11.34 -26.08 14.33
CA PRO A 391 11.67 -24.80 13.71
C PRO A 391 12.67 -24.03 14.57
N VAL A 392 13.57 -23.30 13.93
CA VAL A 392 14.55 -22.42 14.55
C VAL A 392 14.02 -20.99 14.52
N VAL A 393 13.79 -20.40 15.69
CA VAL A 393 13.27 -19.03 15.82
C VAL A 393 14.36 -18.14 16.41
N ILE A 394 14.76 -17.10 15.68
CA ILE A 394 15.70 -16.09 16.18
C ILE A 394 14.94 -15.05 16.99
N LEU A 395 15.28 -14.94 18.27
CA LEU A 395 14.74 -13.96 19.20
C LEU A 395 15.76 -12.85 19.43
N SER A 396 15.31 -11.59 19.43
CA SER A 396 16.18 -10.45 19.72
C SER A 396 15.37 -9.19 20.01
N ALA A 397 15.93 -8.25 20.76
CA ALA A 397 15.46 -6.87 20.71
C ALA A 397 15.53 -6.30 19.27
N PRO A 398 14.69 -5.32 18.91
CA PRO A 398 14.79 -4.66 17.61
C PRO A 398 16.20 -4.11 17.43
N ARG A 399 16.70 -4.15 16.19
CA ARG A 399 18.01 -3.55 15.83
C ARG A 399 19.24 -4.20 16.48
N ALA A 400 19.11 -5.41 17.03
CA ALA A 400 20.23 -6.18 17.58
C ALA A 400 21.10 -6.88 16.51
N GLY A 401 20.72 -6.81 15.22
CA GLY A 401 21.45 -7.48 14.13
C GLY A 401 20.85 -8.82 13.68
N SER A 402 19.61 -9.13 14.07
CA SER A 402 18.97 -10.42 13.77
C SER A 402 18.75 -10.68 12.28
N THR A 403 18.64 -9.64 11.44
CA THR A 403 18.59 -9.80 9.98
C THR A 403 19.90 -10.39 9.44
N LEU A 404 21.06 -9.94 9.92
CA LEU A 404 22.36 -10.46 9.48
C LEU A 404 22.51 -11.94 9.86
N LEU A 405 22.12 -12.28 11.09
CA LEU A 405 22.11 -13.66 11.57
C LEU A 405 21.14 -14.53 10.75
N PHE A 406 19.93 -14.04 10.51
CA PHE A 406 18.92 -14.73 9.69
C PHE A 406 19.42 -14.98 8.26
N GLU A 407 19.94 -13.96 7.58
CA GLU A 407 20.45 -14.07 6.20
C GLU A 407 21.61 -15.08 6.10
N THR A 408 22.43 -15.15 7.14
CA THR A 408 23.54 -16.12 7.25
C THR A 408 23.02 -17.55 7.44
N LEU A 409 22.15 -17.78 8.43
CA LEU A 409 21.59 -19.10 8.68
C LEU A 409 20.69 -19.59 7.53
N ALA A 410 20.01 -18.69 6.82
CA ALA A 410 19.18 -19.01 5.66
C ALA A 410 19.98 -19.61 4.49
N GLN A 411 21.31 -19.52 4.50
CA GLN A 411 22.16 -20.22 3.52
C GLN A 411 22.32 -21.71 3.81
N ALA A 412 21.89 -22.22 4.97
CA ALA A 412 21.92 -23.65 5.27
C ALA A 412 20.93 -24.43 4.37
N ARG A 413 21.39 -25.52 3.75
CA ARG A 413 20.60 -26.32 2.80
C ARG A 413 19.26 -26.82 3.35
N ASP A 414 19.24 -27.21 4.61
CA ASP A 414 18.11 -27.92 5.23
C ASP A 414 17.19 -26.97 6.03
N LEU A 415 17.39 -25.65 5.91
CA LEU A 415 16.51 -24.62 6.44
C LEU A 415 15.62 -24.02 5.35
N TYR A 416 14.37 -23.77 5.73
CA TYR A 416 13.37 -23.10 4.90
C TYR A 416 12.90 -21.84 5.59
N THR A 417 12.68 -20.76 4.84
CA THR A 417 12.19 -19.50 5.40
C THR A 417 10.95 -19.04 4.64
N ILE A 418 10.25 -18.07 5.18
CA ILE A 418 9.19 -17.34 4.45
C ILE A 418 9.76 -16.12 3.67
N GLY A 419 11.09 -16.00 3.58
CA GLY A 419 11.79 -14.92 2.88
C GLY A 419 11.94 -13.59 3.62
N ASP A 420 11.08 -13.31 4.62
CA ASP A 420 11.12 -12.10 5.44
C ASP A 420 10.45 -12.31 6.83
N GLU A 421 10.12 -11.22 7.53
CA GLU A 421 9.47 -11.23 8.85
C GLU A 421 7.99 -11.67 8.77
N SER A 422 7.55 -12.50 9.73
CA SER A 422 6.23 -13.16 9.79
C SER A 422 5.09 -12.26 10.28
N HIS A 423 5.27 -10.94 10.32
CA HIS A 423 4.25 -10.00 10.82
C HIS A 423 2.92 -10.19 10.10
N ALA A 424 2.95 -10.27 8.77
CA ALA A 424 1.74 -10.42 7.97
C ALA A 424 1.06 -11.77 8.20
N LEU A 425 1.81 -12.84 8.45
CA LEU A 425 1.23 -14.17 8.69
C LEU A 425 0.49 -14.24 10.03
N ILE A 426 1.07 -13.64 11.08
CA ILE A 426 0.51 -13.63 12.44
C ILE A 426 -0.56 -12.53 12.60
N GLU A 427 -0.25 -11.28 12.27
CA GLU A 427 -1.11 -10.12 12.58
C GLU A 427 -2.22 -9.85 11.56
N SER A 428 -2.30 -10.60 10.46
CA SER A 428 -3.52 -10.61 9.62
C SER A 428 -4.63 -11.52 10.18
N ILE A 429 -4.36 -12.23 11.28
CA ILE A 429 -5.42 -12.83 12.11
C ILE A 429 -5.83 -11.75 13.10
N ASP A 430 -7.03 -11.20 12.91
CA ASP A 430 -7.51 -10.02 13.66
C ASP A 430 -7.34 -10.17 15.17
N ARG A 431 -7.53 -11.37 15.72
CA ARG A 431 -7.34 -11.67 17.15
C ARG A 431 -5.95 -11.27 17.67
N TRP A 432 -4.90 -11.40 16.86
CA TRP A 432 -3.51 -11.18 17.25
C TRP A 432 -2.96 -9.82 16.82
N ARG A 433 -3.78 -8.96 16.22
CA ARG A 433 -3.39 -7.63 15.73
C ARG A 433 -3.51 -6.56 16.83
N PRO A 434 -2.41 -5.89 17.23
CA PRO A 434 -2.52 -4.75 18.13
C PRO A 434 -3.24 -3.55 17.47
N GLY A 435 -4.06 -2.84 18.24
CA GLY A 435 -4.73 -1.60 17.80
C GLY A 435 -6.05 -1.79 17.03
N GLY A 436 -6.34 -2.99 16.54
CA GLY A 436 -7.62 -3.32 15.89
C GLY A 436 -8.18 -4.71 16.24
N GLY A 437 -7.48 -5.47 17.08
CA GLY A 437 -7.82 -6.83 17.50
C GLY A 437 -8.14 -6.95 18.98
N THR A 438 -8.19 -8.19 19.49
CA THR A 438 -8.43 -8.47 20.92
C THR A 438 -7.21 -8.24 21.81
N VAL A 439 -6.01 -8.15 21.23
CA VAL A 439 -4.76 -7.92 21.97
C VAL A 439 -4.34 -6.45 21.90
N THR A 440 -3.75 -5.96 22.99
CA THR A 440 -3.35 -4.55 23.12
C THR A 440 -1.88 -4.30 22.76
N SER A 441 -1.07 -5.35 22.64
CA SER A 441 0.37 -5.27 22.37
C SER A 441 0.84 -6.44 21.50
N ASN A 442 2.13 -6.51 21.18
CA ASN A 442 2.71 -7.65 20.47
C ASN A 442 2.88 -8.91 21.31
N ARG A 443 2.66 -8.86 22.63
CA ARG A 443 2.72 -10.04 23.50
C ARG A 443 1.60 -10.99 23.15
N LEU A 444 1.97 -12.25 22.86
CA LEU A 444 1.05 -13.37 22.77
C LEU A 444 1.53 -14.46 23.74
N THR A 445 0.58 -15.14 24.36
CA THR A 445 0.82 -16.21 25.34
C THR A 445 0.16 -17.51 24.89
N ALA A 446 0.30 -18.58 25.66
CA ALA A 446 -0.33 -19.86 25.35
C ALA A 446 -1.87 -19.75 25.23
N SER A 447 -2.51 -18.86 26.01
CA SER A 447 -3.98 -18.68 25.93
C SER A 447 -4.47 -18.06 24.63
N ASP A 448 -3.57 -17.45 23.85
CA ASP A 448 -3.90 -16.85 22.57
C ASP A 448 -3.89 -17.86 21.41
N ALA A 449 -3.37 -19.08 21.65
CA ALA A 449 -3.20 -20.15 20.66
C ALA A 449 -4.34 -21.17 20.73
N THR A 450 -5.51 -20.84 20.17
CA THR A 450 -6.57 -21.84 20.02
C THR A 450 -6.22 -22.88 18.94
N PRO A 451 -6.68 -24.14 19.05
CA PRO A 451 -6.30 -25.20 18.10
C PRO A 451 -6.53 -24.82 16.62
N ASP A 452 -7.67 -24.22 16.31
CA ASP A 452 -8.01 -23.81 14.94
C ASP A 452 -7.07 -22.71 14.40
N LEU A 453 -6.71 -21.75 15.24
CA LEU A 453 -5.80 -20.66 14.86
C LEU A 453 -4.36 -21.15 14.73
N VAL A 454 -3.95 -22.10 15.57
CA VAL A 454 -2.66 -22.78 15.46
C VAL A 454 -2.57 -23.55 14.15
N ASP A 455 -3.60 -24.32 13.79
CA ASP A 455 -3.63 -25.06 12.53
C ASP A 455 -3.65 -24.15 11.30
N GLU A 456 -4.39 -23.03 11.34
CA GLU A 456 -4.33 -21.99 10.31
C GLU A 456 -2.93 -21.38 10.19
N LEU A 457 -2.31 -20.99 11.30
CA LEU A 457 -0.98 -20.37 11.28
C LEU A 457 0.07 -21.35 10.74
N ARG A 458 0.03 -22.62 11.14
CA ARG A 458 0.89 -23.67 10.58
C ARG A 458 0.71 -23.82 9.07
N ARG A 459 -0.55 -23.77 8.57
CA ARG A 459 -0.82 -23.81 7.13
C ARG A 459 -0.24 -22.62 6.39
N ARG A 460 -0.34 -21.41 6.96
CA ARG A 460 0.25 -20.20 6.40
C ARG A 460 1.77 -20.29 6.30
N PHE A 461 2.43 -20.69 7.39
CA PHE A 461 3.88 -20.91 7.35
C PHE A 461 4.27 -21.93 6.29
N ALA A 462 3.62 -23.10 6.27
CA ALA A 462 3.95 -24.17 5.32
C ALA A 462 3.79 -23.75 3.84
N GLY A 463 2.82 -22.87 3.52
CA GLY A 463 2.61 -22.36 2.17
C GLY A 463 3.71 -21.42 1.65
N GLU A 464 4.35 -20.68 2.58
CA GLU A 464 5.36 -19.66 2.23
C GLU A 464 6.80 -20.19 2.29
N LEU A 465 7.03 -21.43 2.75
CA LEU A 465 8.38 -21.98 2.89
C LEU A 465 9.13 -22.04 1.55
N ARG A 466 10.34 -21.50 1.54
CA ARG A 466 11.32 -21.59 0.45
C ARG A 466 12.70 -21.93 1.00
N ASP A 467 13.43 -22.79 0.30
CA ASP A 467 14.85 -23.03 0.56
C ASP A 467 15.72 -21.86 0.08
N ARG A 468 17.04 -21.92 0.30
CA ARG A 468 18.00 -20.91 -0.15
C ARG A 468 18.01 -20.65 -1.67
N SER A 469 17.48 -21.57 -2.47
CA SER A 469 17.35 -21.44 -3.93
C SER A 469 15.98 -20.91 -4.39
N GLY A 470 15.10 -20.58 -3.45
CA GLY A 470 13.75 -20.10 -3.73
C GLY A 470 12.76 -21.22 -4.08
N LYS A 471 13.08 -22.49 -3.80
CA LYS A 471 12.20 -23.63 -4.12
C LYS A 471 11.33 -24.00 -2.92
N ALA A 472 10.07 -24.34 -3.20
CA ALA A 472 9.16 -24.88 -2.22
C ALA A 472 9.60 -26.27 -1.75
N PRO A 473 9.29 -26.67 -0.50
CA PRO A 473 9.61 -27.99 0.01
C PRO A 473 8.90 -29.09 -0.79
N VAL A 474 9.55 -30.24 -0.90
CA VAL A 474 8.95 -31.43 -1.52
C VAL A 474 7.77 -31.90 -0.67
N ALA A 475 6.60 -32.05 -1.28
CA ALA A 475 5.37 -32.42 -0.58
C ALA A 475 5.55 -33.71 0.25
N GLY A 476 5.07 -33.68 1.49
CA GLY A 476 5.16 -34.81 2.43
C GLY A 476 6.53 -35.01 3.10
N ARG A 477 7.56 -34.22 2.76
CA ARG A 477 8.78 -34.18 3.56
C ARG A 477 8.64 -33.21 4.71
N SER A 478 9.14 -33.61 5.88
CA SER A 478 9.29 -32.72 7.01
C SER A 478 10.45 -31.76 6.77
N VAL A 479 10.29 -30.52 7.23
CA VAL A 479 11.26 -29.44 7.03
C VAL A 479 11.43 -28.60 8.27
N ARG A 480 12.56 -27.90 8.34
CA ARG A 480 12.88 -27.00 9.44
C ARG A 480 12.69 -25.55 9.00
N LEU A 481 11.70 -24.88 9.57
CA LEU A 481 11.51 -23.44 9.38
C LEU A 481 12.61 -22.68 10.13
N LEU A 482 13.22 -21.70 9.49
CA LEU A 482 14.00 -20.64 10.10
C LEU A 482 13.15 -19.37 10.08
N GLU A 483 12.86 -18.82 11.24
CA GLU A 483 12.00 -17.66 11.43
C GLU A 483 12.76 -16.57 12.19
N LYS A 484 12.58 -15.32 11.74
CA LYS A 484 13.05 -14.14 12.46
C LYS A 484 12.03 -13.03 12.32
N THR A 485 11.43 -12.66 13.44
CA THR A 485 10.58 -11.46 13.56
C THR A 485 10.84 -10.83 14.92
N PRO A 486 11.24 -9.54 15.01
CA PRO A 486 11.55 -8.91 16.30
C PRO A 486 10.43 -9.02 17.35
N LYS A 487 9.16 -9.03 16.91
CA LYS A 487 7.99 -9.19 17.79
C LYS A 487 7.92 -10.55 18.47
N ASN A 488 8.57 -11.57 17.94
CA ASN A 488 8.60 -12.91 18.54
C ASN A 488 9.40 -12.95 19.85
N ALA A 489 10.20 -11.91 20.14
CA ALA A 489 10.75 -11.65 21.47
C ALA A 489 9.68 -11.64 22.57
N LEU A 490 8.41 -11.38 22.23
CA LEU A 490 7.29 -11.28 23.16
C LEU A 490 6.31 -12.46 23.04
N ARG A 491 6.66 -13.54 22.32
CA ARG A 491 5.70 -14.58 21.90
C ARG A 491 6.17 -16.01 22.14
N VAL A 492 7.21 -16.25 22.94
CA VAL A 492 7.77 -17.60 23.12
C VAL A 492 6.72 -18.63 23.58
N PRO A 493 5.86 -18.37 24.61
CA PRO A 493 4.84 -19.33 25.03
C PRO A 493 3.81 -19.60 23.93
N PHE A 494 3.41 -18.57 23.19
CA PHE A 494 2.52 -18.71 22.04
C PHE A 494 3.15 -19.57 20.94
N LEU A 495 4.43 -19.33 20.62
CA LEU A 495 5.15 -20.09 19.59
C LEU A 495 5.37 -21.55 19.99
N LEU A 496 5.42 -21.87 21.28
CA LEU A 496 5.46 -23.24 21.76
C LEU A 496 4.13 -23.98 21.59
N GLU A 497 2.99 -23.29 21.69
CA GLU A 497 1.69 -23.87 21.29
C GLU A 497 1.63 -24.11 19.77
N VAL A 498 2.17 -23.17 18.99
CA VAL A 498 2.24 -23.30 17.53
C VAL A 498 3.25 -24.36 17.11
N PHE A 499 4.39 -24.49 17.77
CA PHE A 499 5.46 -25.43 17.45
C PHE A 499 6.08 -25.99 18.74
N PRO A 500 5.51 -27.07 19.30
CA PRO A 500 5.94 -27.64 20.59
C PRO A 500 7.40 -28.05 20.67
N ASP A 501 8.03 -28.29 19.51
CA ASP A 501 9.41 -28.74 19.35
C ASP A 501 10.36 -27.62 18.85
N ALA A 502 9.92 -26.36 18.82
CA ALA A 502 10.73 -25.20 18.41
C ALA A 502 12.06 -25.07 19.18
N LEU A 503 13.10 -24.65 18.47
CA LEU A 503 14.41 -24.28 18.99
C LEU A 503 14.55 -22.76 18.92
N PHE A 504 15.11 -22.15 19.94
CA PHE A 504 15.27 -20.69 19.99
C PHE A 504 16.75 -20.27 19.97
N VAL A 505 17.08 -19.30 19.12
CA VAL A 505 18.40 -18.66 19.12
C VAL A 505 18.23 -17.24 19.64
N PHE A 506 18.70 -16.97 20.85
CA PHE A 506 18.62 -15.65 21.45
C PHE A 506 19.83 -14.80 21.07
N LEU A 507 19.63 -13.84 20.17
CA LEU A 507 20.62 -12.85 19.79
C LEU A 507 20.49 -11.61 20.69
N HIS A 508 21.58 -11.25 21.36
CA HIS A 508 21.71 -10.01 22.11
C HIS A 508 22.94 -9.22 21.67
N ARG A 509 22.94 -7.91 21.96
CA ARG A 509 23.94 -6.94 21.52
C ARG A 509 24.29 -5.99 22.65
N ASP A 510 25.47 -5.37 22.61
CA ASP A 510 25.83 -4.26 23.51
C ASP A 510 24.66 -3.25 23.64
N PRO A 511 24.19 -2.96 24.87
CA PRO A 511 23.04 -2.09 25.09
C PRO A 511 23.25 -0.69 24.51
N ARG A 512 24.44 -0.10 24.58
CA ARG A 512 24.70 1.24 24.02
C ARG A 512 24.51 1.22 22.50
N ALA A 513 25.13 0.23 21.84
CA ALA A 513 25.03 0.08 20.39
C ALA A 513 23.59 -0.20 19.94
N ASN A 514 22.86 -1.05 20.69
CA ASN A 514 21.49 -1.40 20.36
C ASN A 514 20.53 -0.21 20.60
N LEU A 515 20.63 0.47 21.73
CA LEU A 515 19.81 1.64 22.07
C LEU A 515 20.00 2.75 21.04
N SER A 516 21.25 3.05 20.66
CA SER A 516 21.53 4.02 19.59
C SER A 516 20.80 3.66 18.30
N SER A 517 20.82 2.38 17.91
CA SER A 517 20.17 1.96 16.68
C SER A 517 18.64 2.00 16.74
N ILE A 518 18.05 1.79 17.92
CA ILE A 518 16.61 1.97 18.15
C ILE A 518 16.23 3.45 18.05
N ILE A 519 16.98 4.34 18.72
CA ILE A 519 16.78 5.80 18.67
C ILE A 519 16.85 6.31 17.22
N GLU A 520 17.87 5.90 16.46
CA GLU A 520 17.99 6.25 15.03
C GLU A 520 16.80 5.74 14.21
N ALA A 521 16.32 4.53 14.48
CA ALA A 521 15.18 3.97 13.77
C ALA A 521 13.90 4.80 14.00
N TRP A 522 13.65 5.22 15.25
CA TRP A 522 12.55 6.13 15.58
C TRP A 522 12.66 7.48 14.87
N HIS A 523 13.83 8.12 14.91
CA HIS A 523 14.01 9.43 14.27
C HIS A 523 13.93 9.40 12.75
N SER A 524 14.25 8.26 12.12
CA SER A 524 14.25 8.16 10.66
C SER A 524 12.85 8.20 10.02
N GLY A 525 11.79 7.89 10.78
CA GLY A 525 10.42 7.72 10.24
C GLY A 525 10.22 6.52 9.30
N GLY A 526 11.30 5.81 8.93
CA GLY A 526 11.26 4.66 8.03
C GLY A 526 10.89 3.32 8.69
N TRP A 527 10.71 3.31 10.03
CA TRP A 527 10.46 2.10 10.82
C TRP A 527 9.09 2.12 11.54
N VAL A 528 8.17 2.98 11.08
CA VAL A 528 6.81 3.06 11.60
C VAL A 528 6.08 1.74 11.39
N THR A 529 5.64 1.13 12.49
CA THR A 529 4.92 -0.15 12.51
C THR A 529 3.42 0.04 12.76
N TYR A 530 3.04 1.04 13.57
CA TYR A 530 1.64 1.35 13.86
C TYR A 530 1.40 2.86 13.73
N ARG A 531 0.38 3.27 12.96
CA ARG A 531 0.05 4.70 12.72
C ARG A 531 -1.15 5.21 13.51
N GLN A 532 -1.97 4.32 14.05
CA GLN A 532 -3.24 4.63 14.70
C GLN A 532 -3.44 3.68 15.89
N LEU A 533 -2.60 3.79 16.92
CA LEU A 533 -2.83 3.05 18.16
C LEU A 533 -3.86 3.82 19.00
N PRO A 534 -4.90 3.17 19.55
CA PRO A 534 -5.97 3.84 20.29
C PRO A 534 -5.51 4.77 21.42
N ASP A 535 -4.39 4.42 22.08
CA ASP A 535 -3.85 5.13 23.25
C ASP A 535 -2.51 5.82 22.97
N TRP A 536 -2.19 6.13 21.70
CA TRP A 536 -0.93 6.76 21.33
C TRP A 536 -1.14 7.89 20.33
N GLU A 537 -0.52 9.04 20.59
CA GLU A 537 -0.53 10.16 19.65
C GLU A 537 0.63 10.02 18.66
N GLY A 538 0.30 9.84 17.38
CA GLY A 538 1.26 9.73 16.29
C GLY A 538 1.67 8.29 15.98
N ASP A 539 2.81 8.16 15.31
CA ASP A 539 3.32 6.90 14.80
C ASP A 539 4.19 6.17 15.84
N TRP A 540 4.01 4.86 15.97
CA TRP A 540 4.85 3.96 16.75
C TRP A 540 5.80 3.17 15.85
N SER A 541 7.08 3.15 16.19
CA SER A 541 8.10 2.40 15.45
C SER A 541 8.51 1.11 16.15
N LEU A 542 8.85 0.09 15.36
CA LEU A 542 9.35 -1.22 15.82
C LEU A 542 8.29 -2.02 16.63
N LEU A 543 8.73 -2.96 17.47
CA LEU A 543 7.82 -3.80 18.27
C LEU A 543 7.10 -2.97 19.35
N LEU A 544 5.93 -3.43 19.77
CA LEU A 544 5.03 -2.77 20.72
C LEU A 544 4.89 -3.64 21.99
N PRO A 545 5.70 -3.42 23.05
CA PRO A 545 5.61 -4.19 24.29
C PRO A 545 4.35 -3.85 25.11
N PRO A 546 3.88 -4.78 25.97
CA PRO A 546 2.86 -4.47 26.98
C PRO A 546 3.28 -3.28 27.84
N GLY A 547 2.35 -2.37 28.13
CA GLY A 547 2.62 -1.18 28.96
C GLY A 547 3.14 0.04 28.21
N TYR A 548 3.25 -0.01 26.88
CA TYR A 548 3.74 1.10 26.05
C TYR A 548 3.00 2.44 26.29
N GLY A 549 1.71 2.40 26.65
CA GLY A 549 0.91 3.61 26.90
C GLY A 549 1.47 4.51 28.01
N ALA A 550 2.23 3.95 28.95
CA ALA A 550 2.90 4.73 30.02
C ALA A 550 4.02 5.65 29.49
N LEU A 551 4.45 5.44 28.24
CA LEU A 551 5.49 6.24 27.59
C LEU A 551 4.94 7.45 26.83
N ARG A 552 3.65 7.74 26.91
CA ARG A 552 3.06 8.88 26.22
C ARG A 552 3.78 10.17 26.62
N GLY A 553 4.26 10.92 25.62
CA GLY A 553 5.00 12.16 25.82
C GLY A 553 6.43 12.00 26.37
N ARG A 554 6.93 10.77 26.53
CA ARG A 554 8.31 10.50 26.94
C ARG A 554 9.29 10.69 25.78
N PRO A 555 10.54 11.07 26.05
CA PRO A 555 11.55 11.23 25.01
C PRO A 555 11.92 9.87 24.38
N VAL A 556 12.40 9.90 23.13
CA VAL A 556 12.66 8.69 22.33
C VAL A 556 13.65 7.74 23.00
N GLU A 557 14.64 8.24 23.74
CA GLU A 557 15.57 7.38 24.48
C GLU A 557 14.89 6.57 25.59
N GLU A 558 13.87 7.10 26.25
CA GLU A 558 13.08 6.35 27.26
C GLU A 558 12.23 5.27 26.57
N ILE A 559 11.66 5.59 25.41
CA ILE A 559 10.93 4.62 24.58
C ILE A 559 11.86 3.51 24.09
N ALA A 560 13.06 3.87 23.63
CA ALA A 560 14.07 2.93 23.18
C ALA A 560 14.56 2.00 24.29
N ALA A 561 14.81 2.56 25.49
CA ALA A 561 15.17 1.81 26.67
C ALA A 561 14.08 0.84 27.09
N PHE A 562 12.82 1.27 27.07
CA PHE A 562 11.68 0.41 27.34
C PHE A 562 11.56 -0.74 26.33
N GLN A 563 11.62 -0.46 25.03
CA GLN A 563 11.56 -1.50 23.99
C GLN A 563 12.72 -2.50 24.11
N TRP A 564 13.93 -2.02 24.42
CA TRP A 564 15.09 -2.87 24.63
C TRP A 564 14.94 -3.75 25.87
N SER A 565 14.56 -3.15 27.01
CA SER A 565 14.40 -3.87 28.27
C SER A 565 13.29 -4.90 28.20
N GLU A 566 12.10 -4.52 27.71
CA GLU A 566 10.96 -5.44 27.65
C GLU A 566 11.20 -6.62 26.72
N ALA A 567 11.84 -6.39 25.57
CA ALA A 567 12.17 -7.48 24.65
C ALA A 567 13.17 -8.46 25.27
N ASN A 568 14.31 -7.98 25.79
CA ASN A 568 15.33 -8.86 26.35
C ASN A 568 14.87 -9.53 27.65
N ARG A 569 14.18 -8.79 28.54
CA ARG A 569 13.62 -9.33 29.78
C ARG A 569 12.61 -10.43 29.48
N THR A 570 11.67 -10.19 28.56
CA THR A 570 10.67 -11.20 28.18
C THR A 570 11.33 -12.45 27.61
N ILE A 571 12.34 -12.31 26.73
CA ILE A 571 13.07 -13.46 26.20
C ILE A 571 13.74 -14.24 27.34
N LEU A 572 14.47 -13.57 28.22
CA LEU A 572 15.15 -14.22 29.34
C LEU A 572 14.17 -14.92 30.30
N ASP A 573 13.04 -14.30 30.59
CA ASP A 573 12.01 -14.85 31.48
C ASP A 573 11.34 -16.08 30.84
N ASP A 574 10.94 -15.98 29.57
CA ASP A 574 10.26 -17.06 28.86
C ASP A 574 11.21 -18.25 28.55
N LEU A 575 12.47 -17.99 28.18
CA LEU A 575 13.47 -19.03 27.91
C LEU A 575 14.05 -19.64 29.19
N GLY A 576 14.12 -18.88 30.29
CA GLY A 576 14.63 -19.37 31.58
C GLY A 576 13.81 -20.54 32.14
N ALA A 577 12.55 -20.67 31.73
CA ALA A 577 11.68 -21.79 32.07
C ALA A 577 11.87 -23.03 31.17
N MET A 578 12.68 -22.94 30.11
CA MET A 578 12.84 -23.99 29.11
C MET A 578 14.04 -24.91 29.37
N PRO A 579 13.98 -26.16 28.88
CA PRO A 579 15.15 -27.04 28.85
C PRO A 579 16.34 -26.41 28.10
N PRO A 580 17.57 -26.53 28.61
CA PRO A 580 18.76 -25.90 28.00
C PRO A 580 19.08 -26.36 26.57
N ASP A 581 18.57 -27.51 26.14
CA ASP A 581 18.73 -28.04 24.78
C ASP A 581 17.73 -27.45 23.77
N ARG A 582 16.79 -26.61 24.24
CA ARG A 582 15.76 -25.98 23.42
C ARG A 582 16.08 -24.54 23.05
N TRP A 583 17.12 -23.95 23.61
CA TRP A 583 17.57 -22.62 23.21
C TRP A 583 19.07 -22.42 23.41
N THR A 584 19.64 -21.47 22.69
CA THR A 584 21.03 -21.04 22.87
C THR A 584 21.14 -19.54 22.66
N GLU A 585 22.10 -18.90 23.33
CA GLU A 585 22.40 -17.48 23.12
C GLU A 585 23.50 -17.29 22.08
N VAL A 586 23.53 -16.12 21.45
CA VAL A 586 24.64 -15.63 20.65
C VAL A 586 24.77 -14.12 20.85
N ARG A 587 25.98 -13.65 21.13
CA ARG A 587 26.26 -12.22 21.21
C ARG A 587 26.60 -11.71 19.81
N TYR A 588 25.97 -10.60 19.39
CA TYR A 588 26.20 -9.97 18.08
C TYR A 588 27.69 -9.72 17.83
N GLU A 589 28.41 -9.22 18.83
CA GLU A 589 29.84 -8.93 18.72
C GLU A 589 30.67 -10.21 18.51
N ASP A 590 30.31 -11.33 19.13
CA ASP A 590 31.01 -12.60 18.94
C ASP A 590 30.71 -13.19 17.55
N PHE A 591 29.47 -13.05 17.07
CA PHE A 591 29.06 -13.48 15.73
C PHE A 591 29.76 -12.70 14.62
N VAL A 592 29.90 -11.38 14.78
CA VAL A 592 30.62 -10.55 13.80
C VAL A 592 32.13 -10.79 13.86
N ALA A 593 32.68 -11.03 15.05
CA ALA A 593 34.12 -11.28 15.22
C ALA A 593 34.56 -12.64 14.65
N ASP A 594 33.72 -13.66 14.78
CA ASP A 594 34.00 -15.02 14.30
C ASP A 594 32.73 -15.70 13.75
N PRO A 595 32.29 -15.27 12.55
CA PRO A 595 31.05 -15.77 11.96
C PRO A 595 31.11 -17.27 11.67
N GLN A 596 32.28 -17.79 11.29
CA GLN A 596 32.42 -19.21 11.00
C GLN A 596 32.21 -20.08 12.24
N ARG A 597 32.83 -19.72 13.38
CA ARG A 597 32.65 -20.44 14.65
C ARG A 597 31.20 -20.39 15.13
N GLU A 598 30.62 -19.19 15.18
CA GLU A 598 29.26 -19.03 15.70
C GLU A 598 28.21 -19.67 14.77
N THR A 599 28.33 -19.53 13.44
CA THR A 599 27.43 -20.23 12.51
C THR A 599 27.53 -21.74 12.68
N ARG A 600 28.74 -22.31 12.77
CA ARG A 600 28.92 -23.76 12.97
C ARG A 600 28.22 -24.23 14.26
N ARG A 601 28.43 -23.52 15.37
CA ARG A 601 27.80 -23.81 16.67
C ARG A 601 26.27 -23.76 16.59
N LEU A 602 25.70 -22.76 15.93
CA LEU A 602 24.24 -22.61 15.80
C LEU A 602 23.61 -23.66 14.88
N ILE A 603 24.30 -24.05 13.81
CA ILE A 603 23.87 -25.13 12.91
C ILE A 603 23.90 -26.49 13.62
N GLU A 604 24.96 -26.76 14.40
CA GLU A 604 25.06 -27.95 15.25
C GLU A 604 23.97 -27.98 16.32
N PHE A 605 23.72 -26.86 17.00
CA PHE A 605 22.61 -26.72 17.94
C PHE A 605 21.26 -27.01 17.29
N ALA A 606 21.05 -26.53 16.07
CA ALA A 606 19.85 -26.82 15.29
C ALA A 606 19.78 -28.28 14.79
N GLY A 607 20.78 -29.12 15.05
CA GLY A 607 20.85 -30.51 14.57
C GLY A 607 20.97 -30.60 13.05
N LEU A 608 21.73 -29.69 12.45
CA LEU A 608 21.96 -29.59 11.01
C LEU A 608 23.44 -29.77 10.68
N ALA A 609 23.73 -30.06 9.40
CA ALA A 609 25.10 -30.15 8.91
C ALA A 609 25.54 -28.84 8.26
N MET A 610 26.78 -28.43 8.52
CA MET A 610 27.45 -27.37 7.78
C MET A 610 27.80 -27.92 6.38
N ASP A 611 27.25 -27.33 5.32
CA ASP A 611 27.58 -27.71 3.94
C ASP A 611 28.60 -26.76 3.31
N ASP A 612 29.25 -27.20 2.22
CA ASP A 612 30.33 -26.45 1.56
C ASP A 612 29.90 -25.03 1.15
N ALA A 613 28.62 -24.86 0.78
CA ALA A 613 28.09 -23.57 0.37
C ALA A 613 27.94 -22.60 1.56
N LEU A 614 27.43 -23.05 2.69
CA LEU A 614 27.36 -22.24 3.91
C LEU A 614 28.76 -21.94 4.45
N GLU A 615 29.68 -22.91 4.42
CA GLU A 615 31.06 -22.72 4.82
C GLU A 615 31.79 -21.70 3.93
N ALA A 616 31.61 -21.78 2.61
CA ALA A 616 32.14 -20.78 1.68
C ALA A 616 31.52 -19.39 1.93
N TYR A 617 30.22 -19.32 2.21
CA TYR A 617 29.52 -18.06 2.47
C TYR A 617 30.09 -17.32 3.69
N VAL A 618 30.25 -18.01 4.83
CA VAL A 618 30.79 -17.37 6.04
C VAL A 618 32.29 -17.10 5.96
N SER A 619 33.02 -17.85 5.13
CA SER A 619 34.46 -17.65 4.91
C SER A 619 34.77 -16.43 4.01
N ALA A 620 33.81 -16.01 3.17
CA ALA A 620 33.96 -14.85 2.30
C ALA A 620 33.83 -13.50 3.04
N GLY A 621 33.49 -13.52 4.34
CA GLY A 621 33.18 -12.35 5.15
C GLY A 621 31.69 -11.98 5.07
N LEU A 622 31.11 -11.54 6.20
CA LEU A 622 29.70 -11.22 6.29
C LEU A 622 29.36 -9.97 5.45
N PRO A 623 28.39 -10.03 4.51
CA PRO A 623 27.93 -8.85 3.79
C PRO A 623 27.17 -7.89 4.72
N ASN A 624 27.01 -6.64 4.30
CA ASN A 624 26.06 -5.74 4.95
C ASN A 624 24.64 -6.30 4.79
N SER A 625 23.88 -6.39 5.88
CA SER A 625 22.49 -6.85 5.83
C SER A 625 21.60 -5.90 5.03
N ARG A 626 20.48 -6.41 4.48
CA ARG A 626 19.51 -5.67 3.65
C ARG A 626 19.00 -4.35 4.27
N TYR A 627 18.98 -4.26 5.60
CA TYR A 627 18.46 -3.11 6.35
C TYR A 627 19.54 -2.23 7.01
N THR A 628 20.80 -2.38 6.57
CA THR A 628 21.94 -1.60 7.07
C THR A 628 21.87 -0.16 6.52
N GLN A 629 21.62 0.83 7.39
CA GLN A 629 21.55 2.24 6.99
C GLN A 629 22.92 2.92 6.87
N SER A 630 23.93 2.43 7.59
CA SER A 630 25.32 2.90 7.53
C SER A 630 26.25 1.75 7.88
N ALA A 631 27.52 1.82 7.44
CA ALA A 631 28.51 0.80 7.78
C ALA A 631 28.59 0.53 9.30
N PRO A 632 28.82 -0.73 9.73
CA PRO A 632 29.02 -1.06 11.13
C PRO A 632 30.24 -0.31 11.68
N ASP A 633 30.03 0.46 12.75
CA ASP A 633 31.06 1.21 13.45
C ASP A 633 30.81 1.03 14.97
N PRO A 634 31.77 0.47 15.73
CA PRO A 634 31.61 0.21 17.16
C PRO A 634 31.42 1.49 17.98
N ASP A 635 31.89 2.64 17.50
CA ASP A 635 31.73 3.94 18.16
C ASP A 635 30.51 4.72 17.66
N LYS A 636 29.71 4.16 16.74
CA LYS A 636 28.52 4.82 16.19
C LYS A 636 27.56 5.31 17.27
N TRP A 637 27.44 4.55 18.36
CA TRP A 637 26.54 4.89 19.47
C TRP A 637 26.87 6.23 20.12
N ARG A 638 28.11 6.71 20.00
CA ARG A 638 28.54 8.00 20.58
C ARG A 638 27.79 9.20 19.99
N ARG A 639 27.18 9.07 18.81
CA ARG A 639 26.29 10.11 18.24
C ARG A 639 25.09 10.41 19.13
N ASN A 640 24.65 9.42 19.92
CA ASN A 640 23.55 9.53 20.86
C ASN A 640 24.02 9.38 22.32
N GLU A 641 25.31 9.59 22.60
CA GLU A 641 25.94 9.33 23.91
C GLU A 641 25.17 9.96 25.07
N GLY A 642 24.86 11.26 24.98
CA GLY A 642 24.14 11.97 26.04
C GLY A 642 22.74 11.41 26.32
N ALA A 643 22.02 10.92 25.30
CA ALA A 643 20.70 10.32 25.47
C ALA A 643 20.80 8.90 26.04
N ILE A 644 21.75 8.11 25.56
CA ILE A 644 22.01 6.74 26.03
C ILE A 644 22.43 6.74 27.49
N LEU A 645 23.35 7.63 27.88
CA LEU A 645 23.82 7.71 29.26
C LEU A 645 22.69 8.03 30.27
N ARG A 646 21.65 8.78 29.86
CA ARG A 646 20.48 9.05 30.71
C ARG A 646 19.66 7.80 31.02
N VAL A 647 19.56 6.87 30.08
CA VAL A 647 18.72 5.68 30.19
C VAL A 647 19.50 4.40 30.49
N LEU A 648 20.83 4.45 30.46
CA LEU A 648 21.70 3.31 30.76
C LEU A 648 21.44 2.70 32.16
N PRO A 649 21.19 3.50 33.23
CA PRO A 649 20.83 2.95 34.53
C PRO A 649 19.50 2.18 34.53
N VAL A 650 18.54 2.57 33.66
CA VAL A 650 17.22 1.94 33.55
C VAL A 650 17.30 0.54 32.94
N VAL A 651 18.31 0.30 32.09
CA VAL A 651 18.50 -0.98 31.40
C VAL A 651 19.51 -1.89 32.09
N ALA A 652 20.13 -1.43 33.19
CA ALA A 652 21.26 -2.09 33.83
C ALA A 652 20.92 -3.48 34.39
N ASP A 653 19.72 -3.68 34.95
CA ASP A 653 19.30 -4.99 35.49
C ASP A 653 19.28 -6.07 34.41
N VAL A 654 18.70 -5.74 33.25
CA VAL A 654 18.57 -6.66 32.13
C VAL A 654 19.95 -6.85 31.48
N ALA A 655 20.74 -5.79 31.34
CA ALA A 655 22.10 -5.88 30.82
C ALA A 655 23.00 -6.78 31.68
N GLN A 656 22.86 -6.74 33.00
CA GLN A 656 23.58 -7.60 33.92
C GLN A 656 23.16 -9.08 33.76
N ARG A 657 21.86 -9.34 33.57
CA ARG A 657 21.35 -10.70 33.28
C ARG A 657 21.88 -11.29 31.97
N LEU A 658 22.20 -10.45 30.99
CA LEU A 658 22.84 -10.83 29.72
C LEU A 658 24.35 -11.10 29.84
N GLY A 659 24.91 -11.02 31.05
CA GLY A 659 26.13 -11.73 31.42
C GLY A 659 27.46 -11.01 31.24
N ARG A 660 27.56 -9.79 30.69
CA ARG A 660 28.84 -9.06 30.51
C ARG A 660 28.75 -7.53 30.47
N TRP A 661 28.16 -6.87 31.46
CA TRP A 661 28.30 -5.41 31.60
C TRP A 661 29.09 -5.05 32.86
N PRO A 662 30.28 -4.42 32.76
CA PRO A 662 30.87 -3.77 33.92
C PRO A 662 30.00 -2.57 34.32
N VAL A 663 29.52 -2.58 35.55
CA VAL A 663 28.88 -1.43 36.20
C VAL A 663 29.97 -0.49 36.67
N GLU A 664 30.62 0.21 35.74
CA GLU A 664 31.51 1.34 36.07
C GLU A 664 31.21 2.54 35.17
#